data_AF-A0A553NL07-F1
#
_entry.id   AF-A0A553NL07-F1
#
_cell.length_a   1.000
_cell.length_b   1.000
_cell.length_c   1.000
_cell.angle_alpha   90.00
_cell.angle_beta   90.00
_cell.angle_gamma   90.00
#
_symmetry.space_group_name_H-M   'P 1'
#
loop_
_entity.id
_entity.type
_entity.pdbx_description
1 polymer ?
#
loop_
_entity_poly.entity_id
_entity_poly.type
_entity_poly.pdbx_seq_one_letter_code
_entity_poly.pdbx_strand_id
1 'polypeptide(L)'
;FLCVIKPDWLVIHTPVSWGPQYLVNRRTKDTHEDLILLSLNMLTARKACMTLTSSRFLVVSSICDQQLHLREFHTASPLRDEVKIHEAWATLAKKQLKGKNPEDLIWKTPEGISVKPVYTQTDTAAAPDELPGVFPFTRGPYPTMYTYRPWTIRQYAGFSTVEESNKFYRDNIKAGQQGLSVAFDLATHRGYDSDNPRVHGDVGMAGVAIDTVEDTKLLFDGIPLEKMSVSMTMNGAVLPVLAMFIVTGEEQGVPKEKLTGTIQNDILKEFMVRNTYIFPPEPSMHVIADIFAYTSKNMPKFNSISISGYHIQEAGADAILELAYTIANGLEYCRTGLKAGLTIDEFAPRLSFFWGIGMNFYMEIAKLRAARRLWATLIKENFQPKNSKSLLLRTHCQTSGWSLTEQDPYNNVIRTVIEAMAAVFGGTQSLHTNSFDEALGLPTVKSARIARNTQIIIQEESGIPKVADPWGGSYMMEALTNDFITEIEDMGGMARAVAEGIPKLRIEECAARRQARIDSGEWMSLQGPSPAVRKSFSQSSAKWAVSEVDHTSFKMICHRKSIETERSGKANSGEDCAAVTLADACVVNIRPRGLKFDAFSRVLLHIRWYEPNGSEVIVGVNKYRLEKEESVDVLAIDNTAVRNKQIEKLRKVRESRDAETAKRCLAAIEQCAQTRDGNLLELAVEAARARCSVGEITDAMKAVFGEHKASTRMVSGAYRNEFGEHEEIALAHDRVLQFKKHEGRNPRLLVAKMGQDGHDRGAKVIATGFADLGFDVDVGPLFQTPLEVAQQAVDADVHCVGVSTLAAGHKTLVPELIKELRHLNRPDIMVICGGVIPPQDYEFLYSSGVSCIFGPGTRIPQAAVEVLDSIEKSLEKNRQAM
;
A
#
# COMPACT_ATOMS: atom_id res chain seq x y z
N PHE A 1 32.36 25.31 -48.55
CA PHE A 1 31.40 26.39 -48.86
C PHE A 1 31.04 27.05 -47.52
N LEU A 2 31.84 28.02 -47.04
CA LEU A 2 31.94 29.44 -47.45
C LEU A 2 30.81 30.27 -46.79
N CYS A 3 31.05 31.32 -45.98
CA CYS A 3 32.27 32.04 -45.56
C CYS A 3 32.42 32.04 -44.01
N VAL A 4 33.58 32.18 -43.34
CA VAL A 4 34.60 33.28 -43.28
C VAL A 4 33.93 34.59 -42.83
N ILE A 5 34.25 35.22 -41.67
CA ILE A 5 35.46 36.00 -41.30
C ILE A 5 35.72 36.00 -39.75
N LYS A 6 36.92 36.42 -39.32
CA LYS A 6 37.53 36.52 -37.95
C LYS A 6 38.20 37.92 -37.80
N PRO A 7 38.94 38.30 -36.71
CA PRO A 7 38.81 38.12 -35.25
C PRO A 7 38.75 39.55 -34.56
N ASP A 8 39.43 40.05 -33.49
CA ASP A 8 40.32 39.62 -32.36
C ASP A 8 40.46 40.78 -31.30
N TRP A 9 41.37 40.67 -30.31
CA TRP A 9 41.96 41.71 -29.41
C TRP A 9 41.17 42.23 -28.16
N LEU A 10 41.81 42.84 -27.12
CA LEU A 10 42.95 42.43 -26.24
C LEU A 10 43.14 43.44 -25.05
N VAL A 11 43.50 42.95 -23.85
CA VAL A 11 44.15 43.59 -22.63
C VAL A 11 43.89 45.07 -22.21
N ILE A 12 43.82 45.34 -20.88
CA ILE A 12 44.76 46.20 -20.10
C ILE A 12 44.45 46.17 -18.58
N HIS A 13 45.42 46.56 -17.73
CA HIS A 13 45.49 46.34 -16.28
C HIS A 13 45.46 47.63 -15.41
N THR A 14 44.70 47.63 -14.30
CA THR A 14 45.07 48.21 -12.96
C THR A 14 45.29 49.75 -12.82
N PRO A 15 45.73 50.33 -11.66
CA PRO A 15 45.30 50.21 -10.24
C PRO A 15 45.07 51.61 -9.55
N VAL A 16 45.21 51.65 -8.20
CA VAL A 16 45.47 52.81 -7.28
C VAL A 16 44.24 53.34 -6.50
N SER A 17 44.49 54.06 -5.39
CA SER A 17 43.73 54.01 -4.12
C SER A 17 43.89 55.27 -3.22
N TRP A 18 43.22 55.24 -2.05
CA TRP A 18 43.21 56.22 -0.91
C TRP A 18 42.20 57.40 -0.96
N GLY A 19 41.77 57.86 0.22
CA GLY A 19 40.84 59.01 0.46
C GLY A 19 41.59 60.33 0.74
N PRO A 20 41.12 61.28 1.61
CA PRO A 20 40.09 61.17 2.68
C PRO A 20 39.15 62.44 2.82
N GLN A 21 38.61 62.69 4.04
CA GLN A 21 38.06 63.98 4.57
C GLN A 21 36.66 64.48 4.10
N TYR A 22 35.85 65.27 4.86
CA TYR A 22 35.60 65.43 6.33
C TYR A 22 34.35 66.35 6.58
N LEU A 23 33.47 66.05 7.57
CA LEU A 23 32.43 66.89 8.25
C LEU A 23 31.43 67.83 7.48
N VAL A 24 30.20 68.00 8.02
CA VAL A 24 29.64 69.30 8.54
C VAL A 24 28.13 69.26 8.96
N ASN A 25 27.86 69.66 10.22
CA ASN A 25 26.67 70.28 10.86
C ASN A 25 25.24 69.65 11.01
N ARG A 26 24.54 70.21 12.01
CA ARG A 26 23.22 69.86 12.60
C ARG A 26 22.08 70.82 12.17
N ARG A 27 20.82 70.37 12.37
CA ARG A 27 19.62 71.06 12.94
C ARG A 27 18.49 70.00 13.07
N THR A 28 17.85 69.70 14.20
CA THR A 28 16.81 70.43 14.98
C THR A 28 15.68 71.00 14.11
N LYS A 29 14.38 70.80 14.37
CA LYS A 29 13.59 70.18 15.47
C LYS A 29 12.30 69.57 14.80
N ASP A 30 11.29 68.96 15.43
CA ASP A 30 10.87 68.86 16.83
C ASP A 30 10.01 67.59 17.12
N THR A 31 9.65 67.36 18.40
CA THR A 31 8.73 66.30 18.88
C THR A 31 8.00 66.72 20.17
N HIS A 32 6.70 66.44 20.30
CA HIS A 32 5.88 66.58 21.51
C HIS A 32 4.68 65.60 21.37
N GLU A 33 4.17 64.88 22.39
CA GLU A 33 4.46 64.89 23.84
C GLU A 33 4.61 63.49 24.43
N ASP A 34 5.32 63.40 25.56
CA ASP A 34 5.48 62.24 26.43
C ASP A 34 5.74 62.81 27.84
N LEU A 35 5.22 62.24 28.95
CA LEU A 35 5.73 62.45 30.33
C LEU A 35 4.96 61.69 31.45
N ILE A 36 5.74 61.31 32.48
CA ILE A 36 5.37 61.03 33.91
C ILE A 36 4.75 59.67 34.26
N LEU A 37 5.17 58.94 35.32
CA LEU A 37 6.51 58.71 35.94
C LEU A 37 6.40 57.58 37.02
N LEU A 38 7.54 57.17 37.60
CA LEU A 38 7.75 56.39 38.86
C LEU A 38 7.50 54.85 38.84
N SER A 39 8.19 54.00 39.63
CA SER A 39 9.55 54.07 40.24
C SER A 39 9.98 52.77 40.97
N LEU A 40 11.30 52.55 41.10
CA LEU A 40 12.06 51.86 42.20
C LEU A 40 12.14 50.30 42.34
N ASN A 41 13.40 49.84 42.27
CA ASN A 41 14.14 48.88 43.12
C ASN A 41 13.92 47.34 43.14
N MET A 42 14.88 46.68 42.48
CA MET A 42 15.65 45.44 42.76
C MET A 42 15.48 44.58 44.05
N LEU A 43 15.68 43.26 43.82
CA LEU A 43 16.56 42.28 44.52
C LEU A 43 16.06 41.30 45.62
N THR A 44 16.70 40.11 45.60
CA THR A 44 16.76 39.01 46.60
C THR A 44 15.56 38.05 46.76
N ALA A 45 15.78 36.92 47.46
CA ALA A 45 15.04 35.66 47.26
C ALA A 45 14.99 34.71 48.49
N ARG A 46 14.15 33.65 48.37
CA ARG A 46 14.06 32.37 49.14
C ARG A 46 13.34 32.31 50.51
N LYS A 47 12.55 31.21 50.66
CA LYS A 47 12.07 30.47 51.88
C LYS A 47 10.99 31.14 52.77
N ALA A 48 9.98 30.49 53.37
CA ALA A 48 9.44 29.11 53.43
C ALA A 48 8.26 29.07 54.47
N CYS A 49 7.57 27.91 54.59
CA CYS A 49 6.66 27.47 55.69
C CYS A 49 5.23 28.09 55.76
N MET A 50 4.14 27.30 55.64
CA MET A 50 3.37 26.53 56.69
C MET A 50 2.14 27.33 57.21
N THR A 51 0.97 26.80 57.59
CA THR A 51 0.37 25.43 57.66
C THR A 51 -1.16 25.51 57.85
N LEU A 52 -1.93 24.49 57.40
CA LEU A 52 -3.25 24.03 57.91
C LEU A 52 -4.44 25.06 57.88
N THR A 53 -5.73 24.71 57.80
CA THR A 53 -6.46 23.49 58.18
C THR A 53 -7.75 23.28 57.33
N SER A 54 -8.39 22.12 57.50
CA SER A 54 -9.63 21.63 56.88
C SER A 54 -10.89 22.51 56.91
N SER A 55 -11.77 22.36 55.90
CA SER A 55 -13.16 21.86 56.07
C SER A 55 -13.86 21.51 54.75
N ARG A 56 -14.85 20.61 54.79
CA ARG A 56 -15.78 20.30 53.68
C ARG A 56 -16.95 21.29 53.67
N PHE A 57 -17.49 21.65 52.50
CA PHE A 57 -18.93 21.48 52.19
C PHE A 57 -19.18 21.63 50.67
N LEU A 58 -20.38 21.24 50.22
CA LEU A 58 -20.77 21.26 48.80
C LEU A 58 -21.05 22.67 48.28
N VAL A 59 -20.74 22.91 47.01
CA VAL A 59 -21.46 23.87 46.17
C VAL A 59 -21.91 23.13 44.90
N VAL A 60 -23.20 23.20 44.60
CA VAL A 60 -23.75 22.71 43.32
C VAL A 60 -23.54 23.82 42.28
N SER A 61 -22.73 23.55 41.25
CA SER A 61 -22.61 24.41 40.07
C SER A 61 -23.17 23.68 38.85
N SER A 62 -24.17 24.29 38.23
CA SER A 62 -24.89 23.84 37.03
C SER A 62 -24.09 22.93 36.10
N ILE A 63 -24.63 21.76 35.80
CA ILE A 63 -24.33 21.08 34.53
C ILE A 63 -24.71 22.09 33.42
N CYS A 64 -23.75 22.41 32.56
CA CYS A 64 -23.99 23.15 31.34
C CYS A 64 -23.72 22.17 30.20
N ASP A 65 -24.71 21.95 29.33
CA ASP A 65 -24.58 21.08 28.18
C ASP A 65 -23.59 21.65 27.16
N GLN A 66 -22.30 21.37 27.36
CA GLN A 66 -21.39 21.24 26.22
C GLN A 66 -21.61 19.87 25.59
N GLN A 67 -22.69 19.79 24.80
CA GLN A 67 -22.83 18.77 23.78
C GLN A 67 -21.56 18.82 22.92
N LEU A 68 -20.70 17.81 23.09
CA LEU A 68 -19.60 17.52 22.18
C LEU A 68 -20.21 17.05 20.86
N HIS A 69 -20.64 18.01 20.05
CA HIS A 69 -20.94 17.80 18.65
C HIS A 69 -19.65 17.32 17.97
N LEU A 70 -19.53 16.00 17.88
CA LEU A 70 -18.81 15.32 16.82
C LEU A 70 -19.40 15.84 15.50
N ARG A 71 -18.84 16.93 14.98
CA ARG A 71 -19.09 17.36 13.61
C ARG A 71 -18.64 16.21 12.73
N GLU A 72 -19.49 15.77 11.82
CA GLU A 72 -19.12 14.78 10.83
C GLU A 72 -17.97 15.35 10.00
N PHE A 73 -16.77 14.77 10.15
CA PHE A 73 -15.57 15.21 9.46
C PHE A 73 -15.62 14.74 8.00
N HIS A 74 -16.54 15.32 7.23
CA HIS A 74 -16.58 15.20 5.78
C HIS A 74 -15.21 15.58 5.23
N THR A 75 -14.70 14.79 4.28
CA THR A 75 -13.51 15.12 3.47
C THR A 75 -13.81 16.20 2.42
N ALA A 76 -14.76 17.09 2.73
CA ALA A 76 -15.07 18.28 1.95
C ALA A 76 -14.09 19.39 2.33
N SER A 77 -12.94 19.40 1.65
CA SER A 77 -12.22 20.64 1.40
C SER A 77 -13.23 21.69 0.90
N PRO A 78 -13.18 22.96 1.34
CA PRO A 78 -14.14 23.97 0.90
C PRO A 78 -14.16 24.01 -0.63
N LEU A 79 -15.35 23.82 -1.21
CA LEU A 79 -15.56 23.63 -2.65
C LEU A 79 -14.65 24.55 -3.48
N ARG A 80 -13.55 24.00 -4.04
CA ARG A 80 -12.70 24.74 -4.99
C ARG A 80 -13.59 25.29 -6.11
N ASP A 81 -13.22 26.47 -6.63
CA ASP A 81 -13.92 27.15 -7.70
C ASP A 81 -14.37 26.18 -8.80
N GLU A 82 -15.61 26.34 -9.28
CA GLU A 82 -16.24 25.45 -10.27
C GLU A 82 -15.23 25.07 -11.37
N VAL A 83 -14.98 23.77 -11.54
CA VAL A 83 -13.91 23.28 -12.42
C VAL A 83 -14.31 23.46 -13.88
N LYS A 84 -14.04 24.66 -14.43
CA LYS A 84 -14.61 25.12 -15.70
C LYS A 84 -14.11 24.29 -16.87
N ILE A 85 -15.06 23.67 -17.56
CA ILE A 85 -14.85 23.01 -18.84
C ILE A 85 -14.81 24.08 -19.94
N HIS A 86 -13.90 23.92 -20.91
CA HIS A 86 -13.75 24.87 -22.03
C HIS A 86 -15.06 25.00 -22.83
N GLU A 87 -15.66 26.20 -22.87
CA GLU A 87 -17.03 26.45 -23.33
C GLU A 87 -17.36 25.89 -24.72
N ALA A 88 -16.44 26.05 -25.69
CA ALA A 88 -16.62 25.52 -27.04
C ALA A 88 -16.66 23.99 -27.08
N TRP A 89 -15.89 23.30 -26.22
CA TRP A 89 -15.94 21.85 -26.09
C TRP A 89 -17.20 21.42 -25.34
N ALA A 90 -17.59 22.13 -24.27
CA ALA A 90 -18.82 21.87 -23.53
C ALA A 90 -20.06 21.96 -24.45
N THR A 91 -20.07 22.92 -25.38
CA THR A 91 -21.12 23.06 -26.40
C THR A 91 -21.18 21.86 -27.35
N LEU A 92 -20.02 21.35 -27.80
CA LEU A 92 -19.93 20.16 -28.65
C LEU A 92 -20.33 18.89 -27.89
N ALA A 93 -19.83 18.70 -26.67
CA ALA A 93 -20.16 17.58 -25.79
C ALA A 93 -21.67 17.56 -25.47
N LYS A 94 -22.27 18.68 -25.10
CA LYS A 94 -23.72 18.79 -24.83
C LYS A 94 -24.56 18.41 -26.05
N LYS A 95 -24.12 18.78 -27.27
CA LYS A 95 -24.75 18.36 -28.52
C LYS A 95 -24.62 16.84 -28.75
N GLN A 96 -23.43 16.27 -28.55
CA GLN A 96 -23.16 14.83 -28.69
C GLN A 96 -23.94 13.99 -27.68
N LEU A 97 -24.01 14.43 -26.42
CA LEU A 97 -24.75 13.81 -25.32
C LEU A 97 -26.27 14.05 -25.39
N LYS A 98 -26.79 14.65 -26.47
CA LYS A 98 -28.21 14.95 -26.70
C LYS A 98 -28.85 15.78 -25.57
N GLY A 99 -28.10 16.72 -25.00
CA GLY A 99 -28.58 17.71 -24.03
C GLY A 99 -28.20 17.47 -22.56
N LYS A 100 -27.59 16.32 -22.21
CA LYS A 100 -27.02 16.11 -20.85
C LYS A 100 -25.94 17.15 -20.53
N ASN A 101 -25.61 17.30 -19.25
CA ASN A 101 -24.59 18.24 -18.82
C ASN A 101 -23.17 17.67 -19.08
N PRO A 102 -22.26 18.38 -19.76
CA PRO A 102 -20.87 17.95 -19.89
C PRO A 102 -20.13 17.84 -18.55
N GLU A 103 -20.59 18.52 -17.51
CA GLU A 103 -20.03 18.42 -16.15
C GLU A 103 -20.30 17.06 -15.50
N ASP A 104 -21.31 16.32 -15.96
CA ASP A 104 -21.57 14.91 -15.60
C ASP A 104 -20.38 13.99 -15.99
N LEU A 105 -19.44 14.48 -16.82
CA LEU A 105 -18.23 13.78 -17.24
C LEU A 105 -16.97 14.19 -16.45
N ILE A 106 -17.06 15.06 -15.44
CA ILE A 106 -15.93 15.37 -14.55
C ILE A 106 -15.70 14.17 -13.63
N TRP A 107 -14.54 13.53 -13.74
CA TRP A 107 -14.18 12.42 -12.88
C TRP A 107 -13.76 12.95 -11.51
N LYS A 108 -14.62 12.73 -10.50
CA LYS A 108 -14.28 12.87 -9.09
C LYS A 108 -13.47 11.64 -8.67
N THR A 109 -12.19 11.81 -8.37
CA THR A 109 -11.31 10.69 -7.99
C THR A 109 -11.38 10.44 -6.49
N PRO A 110 -10.99 9.24 -5.99
CA PRO A 110 -10.91 8.96 -4.55
C PRO A 110 -10.01 9.94 -3.77
N GLU A 111 -9.00 10.51 -4.43
CA GLU A 111 -8.10 11.56 -3.94
C GLU A 111 -8.79 12.93 -3.73
N GLY A 112 -10.07 13.08 -4.08
CA GLY A 112 -10.80 14.35 -4.05
C GLY A 112 -10.59 15.25 -5.29
N ILE A 113 -9.55 14.96 -6.09
CA ILE A 113 -9.23 15.69 -7.31
C ILE A 113 -10.37 15.55 -8.35
N SER A 114 -10.62 16.62 -9.10
CA SER A 114 -11.67 16.70 -10.12
C SER A 114 -11.07 16.73 -11.52
N VAL A 115 -10.82 15.55 -12.10
CA VAL A 115 -10.18 15.43 -13.42
C VAL A 115 -11.18 15.79 -14.52
N LYS A 116 -10.84 16.78 -15.35
CA LYS A 116 -11.69 17.24 -16.46
C LYS A 116 -11.70 16.24 -17.61
N PRO A 117 -12.84 16.10 -18.34
CA PRO A 117 -12.91 15.27 -19.55
C PRO A 117 -12.11 15.84 -20.74
N VAL A 118 -11.65 17.09 -20.64
CA VAL A 118 -10.72 17.73 -21.59
C VAL A 118 -9.87 18.75 -20.86
N TYR A 119 -8.60 18.88 -21.26
CA TYR A 119 -7.69 19.95 -20.85
C TYR A 119 -7.15 20.67 -22.09
N THR A 120 -6.87 21.96 -21.97
CA THR A 120 -6.44 22.86 -23.05
C THR A 120 -5.26 23.73 -22.62
N GLN A 121 -4.61 24.41 -23.57
CA GLN A 121 -3.45 25.29 -23.31
C GLN A 121 -3.67 26.33 -22.19
N THR A 122 -4.92 26.76 -21.98
CA THR A 122 -5.36 27.59 -20.85
C THR A 122 -4.96 27.04 -19.49
N ASP A 123 -5.02 25.72 -19.33
CA ASP A 123 -4.83 25.02 -18.05
C ASP A 123 -3.35 24.92 -17.66
N THR A 124 -2.45 25.18 -18.61
CA THR A 124 -0.99 25.23 -18.41
C THR A 124 -0.40 26.59 -18.76
N ALA A 125 -1.21 27.65 -18.85
CA ALA A 125 -0.76 28.98 -19.23
C ALA A 125 0.26 29.60 -18.25
N ALA A 126 0.31 29.09 -17.01
CA ALA A 126 1.26 29.47 -15.97
C ALA A 126 2.32 28.38 -15.67
N ALA A 127 2.40 27.31 -16.46
CA ALA A 127 3.36 26.23 -16.24
C ALA A 127 4.80 26.68 -16.59
N PRO A 128 5.80 26.48 -15.71
CA PRO A 128 7.19 26.81 -16.00
C PRO A 128 7.83 25.83 -17.00
N ASP A 129 8.76 26.34 -17.81
CA ASP A 129 9.58 25.52 -18.72
C ASP A 129 10.65 24.74 -17.93
N GLU A 130 10.25 23.60 -17.37
CA GLU A 130 11.12 22.71 -16.60
C GLU A 130 11.92 21.73 -17.47
N LEU A 131 13.11 21.37 -16.99
CA LEU A 131 14.00 20.38 -17.60
C LEU A 131 14.37 19.27 -16.61
N PRO A 132 14.52 18.00 -17.06
CA PRO A 132 15.00 16.92 -16.22
C PRO A 132 16.42 17.22 -15.70
N GLY A 133 16.71 16.84 -14.45
CA GLY A 133 18.00 17.11 -13.80
C GLY A 133 18.24 18.58 -13.40
N VAL A 134 17.26 19.47 -13.56
CA VAL A 134 17.29 20.86 -13.08
C VAL A 134 16.24 21.04 -11.97
N PHE A 135 16.53 21.84 -10.95
CA PHE A 135 15.57 22.14 -9.88
C PHE A 135 14.29 22.80 -10.47
N PRO A 136 13.07 22.38 -10.07
CA PRO A 136 12.73 21.51 -8.94
C PRO A 136 12.59 20.00 -9.27
N PHE A 137 13.14 19.54 -10.40
CA PHE A 137 13.25 18.13 -10.79
C PHE A 137 11.93 17.40 -11.05
N THR A 138 10.82 18.10 -11.30
CA THR A 138 9.50 17.50 -11.60
C THR A 138 9.61 16.48 -12.73
N ARG A 139 10.36 16.81 -13.78
CA ARG A 139 10.62 15.99 -14.98
C ARG A 139 11.67 14.88 -14.80
N GLY A 140 12.22 14.71 -13.60
CA GLY A 140 13.16 13.63 -13.25
C GLY A 140 14.48 14.13 -12.65
N PRO A 141 15.17 13.29 -11.85
CA PRO A 141 16.38 13.70 -11.12
C PRO A 141 17.67 13.76 -11.97
N TYR A 142 17.66 13.28 -13.22
CA TYR A 142 18.85 13.18 -14.07
C TYR A 142 18.58 13.72 -15.49
N PRO A 143 19.48 14.51 -16.12
CA PRO A 143 19.19 15.17 -17.40
C PRO A 143 18.81 14.23 -18.56
N THR A 144 19.46 13.07 -18.67
CA THR A 144 19.18 12.10 -19.75
C THR A 144 18.04 11.13 -19.41
N MET A 145 17.62 11.04 -18.14
CA MET A 145 16.78 9.94 -17.64
C MET A 145 17.18 8.59 -18.26
N TYR A 146 16.30 7.94 -19.02
CA TYR A 146 16.54 6.62 -19.59
C TYR A 146 17.26 6.60 -20.94
N THR A 147 17.44 7.74 -21.61
CA THR A 147 17.86 7.79 -23.03
C THR A 147 19.27 7.23 -23.31
N TYR A 148 20.07 7.06 -22.25
CA TYR A 148 21.36 6.36 -22.28
C TYR A 148 21.38 5.06 -21.45
N ARG A 149 20.67 5.02 -20.31
CA ARG A 149 20.58 3.84 -19.43
C ARG A 149 19.20 3.81 -18.77
N PRO A 150 18.40 2.75 -18.93
CA PRO A 150 17.08 2.65 -18.31
C PRO A 150 17.14 2.46 -16.78
N TRP A 151 15.98 2.45 -16.13
CA TRP A 151 15.85 2.10 -14.71
C TRP A 151 16.42 0.70 -14.42
N THR A 152 16.83 0.47 -13.18
CA THR A 152 17.36 -0.83 -12.78
C THR A 152 16.22 -1.85 -12.61
N ILE A 153 16.26 -2.95 -13.35
CA ILE A 153 15.37 -4.09 -13.13
C ILE A 153 15.73 -4.75 -11.79
N ARG A 154 14.86 -4.62 -10.79
CA ARG A 154 15.08 -5.07 -9.41
C ARG A 154 13.87 -5.84 -8.90
N GLN A 155 13.80 -7.12 -9.27
CA GLN A 155 12.81 -8.03 -8.69
C GLN A 155 13.14 -8.30 -7.22
N TYR A 156 12.10 -8.26 -6.39
CA TYR A 156 12.07 -8.70 -5.00
C TYR A 156 11.79 -10.19 -5.00
N ALA A 157 12.63 -10.96 -4.30
CA ALA A 157 12.47 -12.39 -4.19
C ALA A 157 13.15 -12.92 -2.92
N GLY A 158 12.53 -13.93 -2.34
CA GLY A 158 13.07 -14.76 -1.29
C GLY A 158 12.24 -16.03 -1.28
N PHE A 159 12.90 -17.16 -1.52
CA PHE A 159 12.34 -18.49 -1.32
C PHE A 159 12.69 -18.94 0.08
N SER A 160 11.96 -19.93 0.60
CA SER A 160 12.01 -20.31 2.01
C SER A 160 13.40 -20.68 2.53
N THR A 161 14.28 -21.20 1.68
CA THR A 161 15.69 -21.44 2.01
C THR A 161 16.63 -20.46 1.32
N VAL A 162 17.76 -20.18 1.99
CA VAL A 162 18.85 -19.36 1.45
C VAL A 162 19.51 -20.00 0.23
N GLU A 163 19.53 -21.32 0.13
CA GLU A 163 20.14 -22.03 -1.01
C GLU A 163 19.26 -21.97 -2.28
N GLU A 164 17.94 -22.09 -2.14
CA GLU A 164 17.00 -21.90 -3.26
C GLU A 164 17.02 -20.43 -3.73
N SER A 165 17.04 -19.50 -2.78
CA SER A 165 17.15 -18.06 -3.06
C SER A 165 18.47 -17.71 -3.76
N ASN A 166 19.61 -18.23 -3.30
CA ASN A 166 20.91 -18.07 -3.97
C ASN A 166 20.86 -18.57 -5.43
N LYS A 167 20.33 -19.78 -5.64
CA LYS A 167 20.18 -20.36 -6.98
C LYS A 167 19.30 -19.46 -7.86
N PHE A 168 18.15 -19.02 -7.36
CA PHE A 168 17.22 -18.16 -8.09
C PHE A 168 17.85 -16.81 -8.44
N TYR A 169 18.55 -16.15 -7.50
CA TYR A 169 19.29 -14.92 -7.75
C TYR A 169 20.33 -15.12 -8.87
N ARG A 170 21.12 -16.19 -8.81
CA ARG A 170 22.16 -16.49 -9.82
C ARG A 170 21.57 -16.81 -11.18
N ASP A 171 20.44 -17.50 -11.26
CA ASP A 171 19.73 -17.77 -12.52
C ASP A 171 19.06 -16.51 -13.09
N ASN A 172 18.54 -15.63 -12.25
CA ASN A 172 17.99 -14.34 -12.67
C ASN A 172 19.06 -13.35 -13.13
N ILE A 173 20.24 -13.31 -12.51
CA ILE A 173 21.37 -12.48 -12.97
C ILE A 173 21.78 -12.91 -14.39
N LYS A 174 21.92 -14.22 -14.66
CA LYS A 174 22.18 -14.74 -16.02
C LYS A 174 21.09 -14.34 -17.02
N ALA A 175 19.85 -14.19 -16.55
CA ALA A 175 18.67 -13.82 -17.35
C ALA A 175 18.33 -12.32 -17.31
N GLY A 176 19.30 -11.45 -16.97
CA GLY A 176 19.20 -10.00 -17.14
C GLY A 176 18.77 -9.19 -15.92
N GLN A 177 18.60 -9.79 -14.73
CA GLN A 177 18.34 -9.02 -13.50
C GLN A 177 19.58 -8.21 -13.09
N GLN A 178 19.42 -6.90 -12.96
CA GLN A 178 20.54 -5.95 -12.79
C GLN A 178 20.88 -5.62 -11.33
N GLY A 179 19.93 -5.85 -10.41
CA GLY A 179 20.13 -5.69 -8.97
C GLY A 179 19.28 -6.67 -8.18
N LEU A 180 19.79 -7.16 -7.05
CA LEU A 180 19.07 -8.10 -6.18
C LEU A 180 18.15 -7.35 -5.20
N SER A 181 17.09 -7.99 -4.74
CA SER A 181 16.28 -7.48 -3.62
C SER A 181 15.76 -8.66 -2.80
N VAL A 182 16.17 -8.73 -1.53
CA VAL A 182 15.97 -9.86 -0.63
C VAL A 182 14.69 -9.69 0.18
N ALA A 183 13.80 -10.69 0.10
CA ALA A 183 12.65 -10.84 0.98
C ALA A 183 13.00 -11.74 2.17
N PHE A 184 12.74 -11.28 3.38
CA PHE A 184 12.97 -12.02 4.63
C PHE A 184 11.65 -12.52 5.22
N ASP A 185 11.69 -13.61 5.99
CA ASP A 185 10.51 -14.09 6.70
C ASP A 185 10.10 -13.19 7.89
N LEU A 186 8.95 -13.48 8.47
CA LEU A 186 8.37 -12.65 9.55
C LEU A 186 9.09 -12.84 10.89
N ALA A 187 9.75 -13.99 11.10
CA ALA A 187 10.62 -14.24 12.26
C ALA A 187 11.83 -13.29 12.23
N THR A 188 12.59 -13.33 11.13
CA THR A 188 13.73 -12.45 10.87
C THR A 188 13.30 -10.99 10.98
N HIS A 189 12.17 -10.61 10.35
CA HIS A 189 11.65 -9.24 10.38
C HIS A 189 11.44 -8.67 11.79
N ARG A 190 10.92 -9.47 12.72
CA ARG A 190 10.60 -9.08 14.09
C ARG A 190 11.68 -9.45 15.11
N GLY A 191 12.87 -9.84 14.64
CA GLY A 191 14.04 -10.07 15.48
C GLY A 191 13.92 -11.34 16.34
N TYR A 192 13.41 -12.42 15.75
CA TYR A 192 13.32 -13.74 16.35
C TYR A 192 14.18 -14.75 15.57
N ASP A 193 14.84 -15.63 16.31
CA ASP A 193 15.47 -16.83 15.75
C ASP A 193 14.41 -17.91 15.42
N SER A 194 14.72 -18.76 14.45
CA SER A 194 13.87 -19.87 13.96
C SER A 194 13.59 -20.97 14.99
N ASP A 195 14.28 -20.97 16.14
CA ASP A 195 14.01 -21.87 17.27
C ASP A 195 13.02 -21.28 18.30
N ASN A 196 12.57 -20.03 18.12
CA ASN A 196 11.63 -19.40 19.04
C ASN A 196 10.19 -19.95 18.84
N PRO A 197 9.50 -20.42 19.90
CA PRO A 197 8.16 -20.99 19.77
C PRO A 197 7.08 -20.00 19.30
N ARG A 198 7.27 -18.67 19.49
CA ARG A 198 6.31 -17.65 19.01
C ARG A 198 6.31 -17.45 17.49
N VAL A 199 7.27 -18.03 16.76
CA VAL A 199 7.37 -17.92 15.28
C VAL A 199 7.24 -19.26 14.57
N HIS A 200 6.81 -20.31 15.28
CA HIS A 200 6.77 -21.70 14.82
C HIS A 200 6.13 -21.88 13.42
N GLY A 201 5.06 -21.14 13.12
CA GLY A 201 4.34 -21.21 11.85
C GLY A 201 4.87 -20.27 10.75
N ASP A 202 5.75 -19.32 11.09
CA ASP A 202 6.15 -18.20 10.23
C ASP A 202 7.52 -18.42 9.53
N VAL A 203 8.35 -19.32 10.06
CA VAL A 203 9.73 -19.56 9.57
C VAL A 203 9.75 -19.99 8.11
N GLY A 204 10.46 -19.23 7.28
CA GLY A 204 10.61 -19.46 5.83
C GLY A 204 9.36 -19.21 4.99
N MET A 205 8.25 -18.71 5.54
CA MET A 205 6.98 -18.59 4.80
C MET A 205 6.92 -17.35 3.90
N ALA A 206 7.31 -16.19 4.42
CA ALA A 206 7.21 -14.90 3.70
C ALA A 206 8.51 -14.49 2.97
N GLY A 207 9.57 -15.30 3.05
CA GLY A 207 10.90 -15.02 2.51
C GLY A 207 11.96 -15.94 3.11
N VAL A 208 13.24 -15.56 3.01
CA VAL A 208 14.32 -16.32 3.64
C VAL A 208 14.30 -16.17 5.16
N ALA A 209 14.48 -17.28 5.87
CA ALA A 209 14.89 -17.28 7.27
C ALA A 209 16.39 -16.94 7.38
N ILE A 210 16.74 -15.98 8.24
CA ILE A 210 18.13 -15.60 8.54
C ILE A 210 18.29 -15.55 10.06
N ASP A 211 18.98 -16.54 10.64
CA ASP A 211 19.27 -16.56 12.07
C ASP A 211 20.67 -15.98 12.34
N THR A 212 21.62 -16.19 11.43
CA THR A 212 23.05 -15.88 11.64
C THR A 212 23.75 -15.40 10.38
N VAL A 213 24.98 -14.88 10.53
CA VAL A 213 25.85 -14.52 9.40
C VAL A 213 26.18 -15.69 8.46
N GLU A 214 26.08 -16.94 8.93
CA GLU A 214 26.29 -18.12 8.08
C GLU A 214 25.15 -18.30 7.08
N ASP A 215 23.93 -17.85 7.40
CA ASP A 215 22.79 -17.86 6.48
C ASP A 215 22.93 -16.78 5.39
N THR A 216 23.40 -15.58 5.72
CA THR A 216 23.69 -14.53 4.72
C THR A 216 24.88 -14.90 3.83
N LYS A 217 25.89 -15.61 4.37
CA LYS A 217 27.00 -16.17 3.59
C LYS A 217 26.51 -17.19 2.56
N LEU A 218 25.61 -18.11 2.93
CA LEU A 218 24.98 -19.04 1.99
C LEU A 218 24.11 -18.31 0.96
N LEU A 219 23.33 -17.31 1.39
CA LEU A 219 22.47 -16.51 0.51
C LEU A 219 23.26 -15.81 -0.62
N PHE A 220 24.47 -15.33 -0.31
CA PHE A 220 25.35 -14.63 -1.26
C PHE A 220 26.52 -15.48 -1.78
N ASP A 221 26.52 -16.81 -1.62
CA ASP A 221 27.57 -17.68 -2.16
C ASP A 221 27.69 -17.55 -3.69
N GLY A 222 28.91 -17.37 -4.18
CA GLY A 222 29.18 -17.11 -5.60
C GLY A 222 28.56 -15.82 -6.17
N ILE A 223 28.06 -14.90 -5.33
CA ILE A 223 27.50 -13.60 -5.73
C ILE A 223 28.49 -12.48 -5.33
N PRO A 224 29.13 -11.78 -6.29
CA PRO A 224 30.16 -10.78 -6.02
C PRO A 224 29.56 -9.46 -5.48
N LEU A 225 29.61 -9.25 -4.16
CA LEU A 225 29.03 -8.08 -3.50
C LEU A 225 29.72 -6.75 -3.81
N GLU A 226 30.93 -6.76 -4.39
CA GLU A 226 31.61 -5.57 -4.90
C GLU A 226 31.11 -5.12 -6.29
N LYS A 227 30.30 -5.95 -6.96
CA LYS A 227 29.65 -5.65 -8.24
C LYS A 227 28.13 -5.55 -8.16
N MET A 228 27.50 -6.32 -7.27
CA MET A 228 26.05 -6.40 -7.16
C MET A 228 25.46 -5.32 -6.24
N SER A 229 24.45 -4.60 -6.73
CA SER A 229 23.62 -3.73 -5.90
C SER A 229 22.52 -4.55 -5.23
N VAL A 230 22.69 -4.85 -3.93
CA VAL A 230 21.74 -5.63 -3.14
C VAL A 230 20.76 -4.71 -2.42
N SER A 231 19.46 -4.99 -2.50
CA SER A 231 18.44 -4.33 -1.68
C SER A 231 17.91 -5.29 -0.63
N MET A 232 17.58 -4.77 0.55
CA MET A 232 17.11 -5.54 1.70
C MET A 232 15.89 -4.84 2.29
N THR A 233 14.72 -5.48 2.18
CA THR A 233 13.50 -4.99 2.81
C THR A 233 13.51 -5.42 4.27
N MET A 234 14.15 -4.62 5.12
CA MET A 234 14.25 -4.86 6.56
C MET A 234 14.15 -3.55 7.34
N ASN A 235 13.45 -3.58 8.48
CA ASN A 235 13.11 -2.39 9.28
C ASN A 235 13.20 -2.67 10.79
N GLY A 236 12.50 -3.69 11.31
CA GLY A 236 12.56 -4.09 12.72
C GLY A 236 13.95 -4.58 13.12
N ALA A 237 14.33 -5.77 12.64
CA ALA A 237 15.66 -6.36 12.88
C ALA A 237 16.76 -5.76 11.97
N VAL A 238 16.71 -4.45 11.68
CA VAL A 238 17.61 -3.81 10.72
C VAL A 238 19.09 -3.88 11.11
N LEU A 239 19.40 -3.76 12.41
CA LEU A 239 20.78 -3.82 12.91
C LEU A 239 21.45 -5.18 12.68
N PRO A 240 20.95 -6.33 13.18
CA PRO A 240 21.59 -7.61 12.94
C PRO A 240 21.63 -7.99 11.47
N VAL A 241 20.58 -7.73 10.69
CA VAL A 241 20.55 -8.08 9.26
C VAL A 241 21.55 -7.25 8.43
N LEU A 242 21.64 -5.94 8.68
CA LEU A 242 22.63 -5.08 8.02
C LEU A 242 24.06 -5.43 8.47
N ALA A 243 24.26 -5.76 9.75
CA ALA A 243 25.53 -6.23 10.28
C ALA A 243 25.98 -7.55 9.63
N MET A 244 25.08 -8.53 9.49
CA MET A 244 25.38 -9.81 8.84
C MET A 244 25.71 -9.62 7.35
N PHE A 245 25.00 -8.74 6.64
CA PHE A 245 25.37 -8.33 5.27
C PHE A 245 26.77 -7.71 5.19
N ILE A 246 27.11 -6.80 6.11
CA ILE A 246 28.44 -6.18 6.19
C ILE A 246 29.53 -7.25 6.43
N VAL A 247 29.35 -8.14 7.41
CA VAL A 247 30.33 -9.20 7.72
C VAL A 247 30.43 -10.23 6.58
N THR A 248 29.34 -10.55 5.88
CA THR A 248 29.41 -11.35 4.65
C THR A 248 30.23 -10.66 3.56
N GLY A 249 30.13 -9.34 3.41
CA GLY A 249 31.02 -8.55 2.56
C GLY A 249 32.49 -8.64 2.99
N GLU A 250 32.77 -8.44 4.28
CA GLU A 250 34.13 -8.56 4.84
C GLU A 250 34.73 -9.96 4.64
N GLU A 251 33.96 -11.04 4.84
CA GLU A 251 34.41 -12.42 4.64
C GLU A 251 34.51 -12.83 3.15
N GLN A 252 33.84 -12.12 2.23
CA GLN A 252 34.14 -12.18 0.79
C GLN A 252 35.40 -11.37 0.40
N GLY A 253 36.03 -10.66 1.34
CA GLY A 253 37.16 -9.77 1.06
C GLY A 253 36.75 -8.45 0.38
N VAL A 254 35.49 -8.04 0.51
CA VAL A 254 34.93 -6.79 -0.05
C VAL A 254 35.00 -5.66 0.99
N PRO A 255 35.80 -4.60 0.75
CA PRO A 255 35.81 -3.42 1.61
C PRO A 255 34.43 -2.73 1.69
N LYS A 256 34.08 -2.23 2.88
CA LYS A 256 32.76 -1.66 3.20
C LYS A 256 32.36 -0.50 2.29
N GLU A 257 33.32 0.30 1.82
CA GLU A 257 33.11 1.42 0.90
C GLU A 257 32.88 0.99 -0.57
N LYS A 258 32.96 -0.31 -0.87
CA LYS A 258 32.57 -0.90 -2.15
C LYS A 258 31.18 -1.53 -2.14
N LEU A 259 30.61 -1.85 -0.97
CA LEU A 259 29.24 -2.35 -0.87
C LEU A 259 28.25 -1.31 -1.41
N THR A 260 27.31 -1.73 -2.24
CA THR A 260 26.28 -0.85 -2.83
C THR A 260 24.91 -1.48 -2.63
N GLY A 261 23.90 -0.67 -2.26
CA GLY A 261 22.62 -1.26 -1.93
C GLY A 261 21.54 -0.38 -1.33
N THR A 262 20.38 -1.02 -1.22
CA THR A 262 19.16 -0.72 -0.45
C THR A 262 19.14 -1.28 0.99
N ILE A 263 19.02 -0.52 2.07
CA ILE A 263 18.34 -1.01 3.29
C ILE A 263 17.04 -0.20 3.47
N GLN A 264 15.91 -0.86 3.73
CA GLN A 264 14.63 -0.13 3.80
C GLN A 264 14.57 0.80 5.01
N ASN A 265 14.86 0.30 6.23
CA ASN A 265 15.17 1.10 7.42
C ASN A 265 14.16 2.24 7.74
N ASP A 266 12.90 2.08 7.37
CA ASP A 266 11.84 3.08 7.56
C ASP A 266 10.88 2.56 8.65
N ILE A 267 11.11 2.93 9.90
CA ILE A 267 10.30 2.45 11.02
C ILE A 267 8.96 3.19 11.15
N LEU A 268 8.86 4.45 10.73
CA LEU A 268 7.64 5.25 10.86
C LEU A 268 6.46 4.60 10.12
N LYS A 269 6.68 4.04 8.92
CA LYS A 269 5.65 3.27 8.20
C LYS A 269 5.39 1.86 8.77
N GLU A 270 6.24 1.33 9.65
CA GLU A 270 5.90 0.11 10.40
C GLU A 270 4.76 0.38 11.38
N PHE A 271 4.86 1.47 12.16
CA PHE A 271 3.83 1.83 13.15
C PHE A 271 2.51 2.26 12.50
N MET A 272 2.54 2.77 11.26
CA MET A 272 1.32 3.13 10.50
C MET A 272 0.66 1.91 9.84
N VAL A 273 1.42 1.05 9.15
CA VAL A 273 0.82 0.08 8.19
C VAL A 273 1.52 -1.27 8.11
N ARG A 274 2.86 -1.36 8.14
CA ARG A 274 3.56 -2.62 7.83
C ARG A 274 3.74 -3.57 9.03
N ASN A 275 3.61 -3.06 10.25
CA ASN A 275 3.55 -3.87 11.47
C ASN A 275 4.75 -4.83 11.71
N THR A 276 5.95 -4.56 11.19
CA THR A 276 7.18 -5.32 11.51
C THR A 276 8.14 -4.55 12.45
N TYR A 277 7.57 -3.73 13.33
CA TYR A 277 8.30 -3.08 14.43
C TYR A 277 8.64 -4.05 15.58
N ILE A 278 9.65 -3.65 16.35
CA ILE A 278 10.11 -4.35 17.56
C ILE A 278 10.05 -3.37 18.74
N PHE A 279 10.95 -2.39 18.77
CA PHE A 279 11.07 -1.40 19.83
C PHE A 279 10.04 -0.26 19.69
N PRO A 280 9.78 0.54 20.74
CA PRO A 280 9.02 1.78 20.65
C PRO A 280 9.60 2.80 19.65
N PRO A 281 8.84 3.85 19.26
CA PRO A 281 9.30 4.80 18.24
C PRO A 281 10.61 5.51 18.57
N GLU A 282 10.80 6.05 19.78
CA GLU A 282 12.02 6.79 20.14
C GLU A 282 13.31 5.96 19.99
N PRO A 283 13.48 4.78 20.63
CA PRO A 283 14.68 3.97 20.44
C PRO A 283 14.85 3.52 18.98
N SER A 284 13.77 3.28 18.24
CA SER A 284 13.85 2.93 16.82
C SER A 284 14.37 4.08 15.95
N MET A 285 13.98 5.33 16.23
CA MET A 285 14.53 6.50 15.52
C MET A 285 16.01 6.74 15.86
N HIS A 286 16.46 6.39 17.07
CA HIS A 286 17.88 6.40 17.41
C HIS A 286 18.67 5.30 16.70
N VAL A 287 18.11 4.09 16.53
CA VAL A 287 18.71 3.04 15.69
C VAL A 287 18.93 3.54 14.26
N ILE A 288 17.99 4.30 13.70
CA ILE A 288 18.13 4.91 12.36
C ILE A 288 19.23 5.98 12.33
N ALA A 289 19.33 6.82 13.36
CA ALA A 289 20.41 7.80 13.52
C ALA A 289 21.80 7.14 13.52
N ASP A 290 21.96 6.04 14.27
CA ASP A 290 23.20 5.28 14.36
C ASP A 290 23.59 4.64 13.01
N ILE A 291 22.61 4.12 12.27
CA ILE A 291 22.82 3.60 10.91
C ILE A 291 23.26 4.73 9.96
N PHE A 292 22.70 5.94 10.06
CA PHE A 292 23.12 7.09 9.24
C PHE A 292 24.56 7.52 9.57
N ALA A 293 24.92 7.58 10.85
CA ALA A 293 26.27 7.93 11.28
C ALA A 293 27.31 6.89 10.81
N TYR A 294 27.01 5.60 10.93
CA TYR A 294 27.91 4.54 10.47
C TYR A 294 28.04 4.49 8.95
N THR A 295 26.92 4.56 8.21
CA THR A 295 26.93 4.36 6.74
C THR A 295 27.48 5.56 5.98
N SER A 296 27.27 6.79 6.44
CA SER A 296 27.88 7.99 5.85
C SER A 296 29.42 7.95 5.93
N LYS A 297 29.96 7.51 7.07
CA LYS A 297 31.40 7.30 7.32
C LYS A 297 31.99 6.10 6.57
N ASN A 298 31.37 4.92 6.67
CA ASN A 298 31.98 3.65 6.28
C ASN A 298 31.47 3.06 4.96
N MET A 299 30.28 3.47 4.48
CA MET A 299 29.60 2.88 3.33
C MET A 299 29.04 3.95 2.35
N PRO A 300 29.85 4.91 1.85
CA PRO A 300 29.40 6.10 1.12
C PRO A 300 28.77 5.85 -0.27
N LYS A 301 28.46 4.60 -0.62
CA LYS A 301 27.70 4.18 -1.83
C LYS A 301 26.39 3.44 -1.50
N PHE A 302 26.14 3.16 -0.22
CA PHE A 302 24.97 2.43 0.26
C PHE A 302 23.88 3.42 0.67
N ASN A 303 22.64 3.17 0.26
CA ASN A 303 21.51 4.02 0.64
C ASN A 303 20.99 3.54 1.99
N SER A 304 21.06 4.40 3.00
CA SER A 304 20.84 4.06 4.41
C SER A 304 19.37 3.95 4.81
N ILE A 305 18.45 4.31 3.91
CA ILE A 305 17.00 4.24 4.08
C ILE A 305 16.29 4.28 2.72
N SER A 306 15.11 3.66 2.66
CA SER A 306 14.14 3.77 1.57
C SER A 306 12.79 4.20 2.12
N ILE A 307 12.53 5.50 2.05
CA ILE A 307 11.36 6.18 2.62
C ILE A 307 10.12 5.75 1.81
N SER A 308 9.22 4.99 2.44
CA SER A 308 8.35 4.04 1.74
C SER A 308 6.86 4.38 1.78
N GLY A 309 6.32 4.80 0.64
CA GLY A 309 4.89 4.94 0.37
C GLY A 309 4.19 3.63 -0.02
N TYR A 310 4.87 2.67 -0.65
CA TYR A 310 4.25 1.41 -1.13
C TYR A 310 3.29 0.77 -0.12
N HIS A 311 3.77 0.47 1.09
CA HIS A 311 2.97 -0.17 2.14
C HIS A 311 1.79 0.69 2.64
N ILE A 312 1.86 2.01 2.47
CA ILE A 312 0.79 2.96 2.81
C ILE A 312 -0.33 2.84 1.78
N GLN A 313 -0.01 2.76 0.48
CA GLN A 313 -0.96 2.47 -0.58
C GLN A 313 -1.58 1.07 -0.46
N GLU A 314 -0.77 0.04 -0.22
CA GLU A 314 -1.25 -1.35 -0.07
C GLU A 314 -2.21 -1.52 1.13
N ALA A 315 -2.00 -0.76 2.21
CA ALA A 315 -2.90 -0.70 3.35
C ALA A 315 -4.22 0.05 3.07
N GLY A 316 -4.34 0.73 1.92
CA GLY A 316 -5.58 1.34 1.43
C GLY A 316 -5.56 2.86 1.28
N ALA A 317 -4.40 3.50 1.42
CA ALA A 317 -4.27 4.93 1.13
C ALA A 317 -4.49 5.24 -0.36
N ASP A 318 -5.09 6.39 -0.62
CA ASP A 318 -5.05 7.05 -1.92
C ASP A 318 -3.67 7.70 -2.18
N ALA A 319 -3.47 8.20 -3.41
CA ALA A 319 -2.20 8.74 -3.85
C ALA A 319 -1.76 10.02 -3.11
N ILE A 320 -2.71 10.79 -2.54
CA ILE A 320 -2.41 12.03 -1.78
C ILE A 320 -1.92 11.67 -0.39
N LEU A 321 -2.61 10.76 0.31
CA LEU A 321 -2.18 10.27 1.62
C LEU A 321 -0.82 9.54 1.54
N GLU A 322 -0.59 8.71 0.52
CA GLU A 322 0.71 8.08 0.30
C GLU A 322 1.82 9.13 0.12
N LEU A 323 1.61 10.11 -0.75
CA LEU A 323 2.59 11.17 -1.01
C LEU A 323 2.88 11.98 0.26
N ALA A 324 1.83 12.42 0.95
CA ALA A 324 1.93 13.26 2.13
C ALA A 324 2.69 12.58 3.27
N TYR A 325 2.27 11.37 3.68
CA TYR A 325 2.91 10.67 4.81
C TYR A 325 4.35 10.25 4.49
N THR A 326 4.64 9.89 3.23
CA THR A 326 6.01 9.50 2.83
C THR A 326 6.97 10.69 2.80
N ILE A 327 6.56 11.84 2.28
CA ILE A 327 7.38 13.06 2.30
C ILE A 327 7.57 13.54 3.74
N ALA A 328 6.53 13.52 4.57
CA ALA A 328 6.61 13.93 5.97
C ALA A 328 7.53 13.02 6.81
N ASN A 329 7.48 11.69 6.61
CA ASN A 329 8.47 10.75 7.16
C ASN A 329 9.90 11.15 6.75
N GLY A 330 10.11 11.46 5.47
CA GLY A 330 11.40 11.89 4.94
C GLY A 330 11.96 13.15 5.63
N LEU A 331 11.10 14.12 5.97
CA LEU A 331 11.50 15.30 6.73
C LEU A 331 11.92 14.95 8.18
N GLU A 332 11.23 14.01 8.82
CA GLU A 332 11.59 13.55 10.17
C GLU A 332 12.90 12.74 10.18
N TYR A 333 13.16 11.94 9.14
CA TYR A 333 14.47 11.31 8.95
C TYR A 333 15.58 12.32 8.70
N CYS A 334 15.31 13.43 8.00
CA CYS A 334 16.25 14.55 7.90
C CYS A 334 16.54 15.20 9.27
N ARG A 335 15.50 15.47 10.09
CA ARG A 335 15.69 15.97 11.47
C ARG A 335 16.47 14.98 12.34
N THR A 336 16.24 13.69 12.15
CA THR A 336 16.95 12.61 12.86
C THR A 336 18.44 12.58 12.52
N GLY A 337 18.80 12.70 11.23
CA GLY A 337 20.20 12.83 10.81
C GLY A 337 20.89 14.08 11.36
N LEU A 338 20.20 15.22 11.37
CA LEU A 338 20.71 16.46 11.98
C LEU A 338 20.89 16.33 13.51
N LYS A 339 19.96 15.66 14.20
CA LYS A 339 20.06 15.35 15.64
C LYS A 339 21.22 14.39 15.96
N ALA A 340 21.61 13.55 15.00
CA ALA A 340 22.80 12.69 15.07
C ALA A 340 24.12 13.43 14.84
N GLY A 341 24.09 14.75 14.60
CA GLY A 341 25.27 15.58 14.35
C GLY A 341 25.77 15.58 12.91
N LEU A 342 25.07 14.91 11.97
CA LEU A 342 25.38 14.96 10.55
C LEU A 342 24.83 16.25 9.92
N THR A 343 25.50 16.78 8.90
CA THR A 343 24.91 17.81 8.03
C THR A 343 24.01 17.18 6.97
N ILE A 344 23.03 17.94 6.46
CA ILE A 344 22.10 17.46 5.42
C ILE A 344 22.82 16.90 4.19
N ASP A 345 23.96 17.49 3.79
CA ASP A 345 24.70 17.10 2.58
C ASP A 345 25.51 15.80 2.74
N GLU A 346 25.72 15.30 3.97
CA GLU A 346 26.45 14.05 4.23
C GLU A 346 25.56 12.81 4.06
N PHE A 347 24.25 12.92 4.30
CA PHE A 347 23.32 11.77 4.20
C PHE A 347 22.16 11.96 3.19
N ALA A 348 21.72 13.19 2.87
CA ALA A 348 20.66 13.39 1.87
C ALA A 348 20.99 12.83 0.47
N PRO A 349 22.26 12.80 0.00
CA PRO A 349 22.64 12.07 -1.22
C PRO A 349 22.53 10.52 -1.14
N ARG A 350 22.14 9.97 0.01
CA ARG A 350 21.93 8.53 0.28
C ARG A 350 20.52 8.17 0.77
N LEU A 351 19.66 9.17 1.02
CA LEU A 351 18.23 8.93 1.13
C LEU A 351 17.68 8.38 -0.21
N SER A 352 16.75 7.45 -0.14
CA SER A 352 15.99 6.97 -1.29
C SER A 352 14.52 6.84 -0.92
N PHE A 353 13.65 6.72 -1.92
CA PHE A 353 12.21 6.59 -1.75
C PHE A 353 11.71 5.27 -2.36
N PHE A 354 10.50 4.86 -1.97
CA PHE A 354 9.85 3.66 -2.50
C PHE A 354 8.33 3.85 -2.59
N TRP A 355 7.81 4.03 -3.80
CA TRP A 355 6.38 4.24 -4.05
C TRP A 355 5.69 2.94 -4.50
N GLY A 356 4.40 2.81 -4.15
CA GLY A 356 3.51 1.91 -4.86
C GLY A 356 3.07 2.53 -6.18
N ILE A 357 2.58 1.70 -7.10
CA ILE A 357 2.01 2.11 -8.38
C ILE A 357 0.82 1.20 -8.69
N GLY A 358 -0.39 1.70 -8.49
CA GLY A 358 -1.65 1.02 -8.79
C GLY A 358 -2.25 1.40 -10.14
N MET A 359 -3.43 0.85 -10.42
CA MET A 359 -4.13 0.98 -11.71
C MET A 359 -4.54 2.42 -12.13
N ASN A 360 -4.43 3.44 -11.27
CA ASN A 360 -4.77 4.83 -11.63
C ASN A 360 -3.62 5.52 -12.39
N PHE A 361 -3.36 5.03 -13.61
CA PHE A 361 -2.20 5.35 -14.45
C PHE A 361 -1.80 6.84 -14.49
N TYR A 362 -2.74 7.76 -14.67
CA TYR A 362 -2.43 9.20 -14.72
C TYR A 362 -2.07 9.78 -13.36
N MET A 363 -2.80 9.38 -12.31
CA MET A 363 -2.57 9.81 -10.94
C MET A 363 -1.19 9.36 -10.45
N GLU A 364 -0.75 8.16 -10.83
CA GLU A 364 0.57 7.64 -10.46
C GLU A 364 1.74 8.37 -11.13
N ILE A 365 1.59 8.73 -12.42
CA ILE A 365 2.58 9.54 -13.14
C ILE A 365 2.69 10.93 -12.49
N ALA A 366 1.54 11.56 -12.17
CA ALA A 366 1.49 12.84 -11.49
C ALA A 366 2.06 12.78 -10.07
N LYS A 367 1.75 11.74 -9.27
CA LYS A 367 2.32 11.49 -7.93
C LYS A 367 3.84 11.52 -7.95
N LEU A 368 4.45 10.76 -8.87
CA LEU A 368 5.91 10.67 -9.00
C LEU A 368 6.55 11.99 -9.44
N ARG A 369 5.87 12.79 -10.26
CA ARG A 369 6.31 14.13 -10.70
C ARG A 369 6.21 15.15 -9.56
N ALA A 370 5.05 15.22 -8.89
CA ALA A 370 4.78 16.09 -7.76
C ALA A 370 5.73 15.81 -6.58
N ALA A 371 5.99 14.53 -6.28
CA ALA A 371 6.90 14.11 -5.22
C ALA A 371 8.31 14.71 -5.34
N ARG A 372 8.86 14.77 -6.57
CA ARG A 372 10.18 15.36 -6.81
C ARG A 372 10.19 16.86 -6.56
N ARG A 373 9.17 17.57 -7.07
CA ARG A 373 9.02 19.02 -6.86
C ARG A 373 8.87 19.36 -5.37
N LEU A 374 7.95 18.68 -4.70
CA LEU A 374 7.64 18.87 -3.28
C LEU A 374 8.86 18.59 -2.39
N TRP A 375 9.55 17.46 -2.61
CA TRP A 375 10.79 17.13 -1.88
C TRP A 375 11.89 18.17 -2.10
N ALA A 376 12.15 18.55 -3.36
CA ALA A 376 13.21 19.48 -3.69
C ALA A 376 12.97 20.87 -3.07
N THR A 377 11.73 21.36 -3.10
CA THR A 377 11.33 22.61 -2.44
C THR A 377 11.49 22.49 -0.92
N LEU A 378 10.88 21.48 -0.29
CA LEU A 378 10.90 21.35 1.18
C LEU A 378 12.31 21.18 1.75
N ILE A 379 13.19 20.40 1.12
CA ILE A 379 14.58 20.24 1.61
C ILE A 379 15.37 21.54 1.44
N LYS A 380 15.16 22.28 0.33
CA LYS A 380 15.80 23.58 0.10
C LYS A 380 15.38 24.61 1.15
N GLU A 381 14.10 24.66 1.48
CA GLU A 381 13.52 25.62 2.42
C GLU A 381 13.82 25.30 3.89
N ASN A 382 13.72 24.02 4.28
CA ASN A 382 13.87 23.61 5.69
C ASN A 382 15.34 23.40 6.12
N PHE A 383 16.22 22.99 5.20
CA PHE A 383 17.58 22.55 5.55
C PHE A 383 18.73 23.21 4.76
N GLN A 384 18.42 24.08 3.79
CA GLN A 384 19.37 24.89 3.02
C GLN A 384 20.68 24.17 2.58
N PRO A 385 20.60 22.99 1.92
CA PRO A 385 21.78 22.23 1.49
C PRO A 385 22.65 23.00 0.51
N LYS A 386 23.96 22.74 0.56
CA LYS A 386 24.97 23.27 -0.37
C LYS A 386 25.15 22.37 -1.59
N ASN A 387 24.79 21.09 -1.49
CA ASN A 387 24.90 20.11 -2.56
C ASN A 387 23.54 19.89 -3.24
N SER A 388 23.44 20.16 -4.55
CA SER A 388 22.20 19.93 -5.31
C SER A 388 21.73 18.47 -5.29
N LYS A 389 22.63 17.50 -5.05
CA LYS A 389 22.28 16.07 -4.92
C LYS A 389 21.44 15.75 -3.68
N SER A 390 21.42 16.63 -2.69
CA SER A 390 20.59 16.55 -1.48
C SER A 390 19.12 16.85 -1.77
N LEU A 391 18.84 17.62 -2.83
CA LEU A 391 17.48 17.95 -3.30
C LEU A 391 16.85 16.86 -4.18
N LEU A 392 17.61 15.84 -4.57
CA LEU A 392 17.16 14.81 -5.51
C LEU A 392 16.39 13.70 -4.80
N LEU A 393 15.07 13.65 -5.00
CA LEU A 393 14.28 12.45 -4.73
C LEU A 393 14.65 11.37 -5.77
N ARG A 394 15.22 10.26 -5.31
CA ARG A 394 15.57 9.07 -6.09
C ARG A 394 14.73 7.91 -5.59
N THR A 395 14.00 7.22 -6.46
CA THR A 395 12.96 6.28 -6.02
C THR A 395 13.02 4.89 -6.65
N HIS A 396 12.58 3.91 -5.87
CA HIS A 396 12.10 2.61 -6.33
C HIS A 396 10.58 2.69 -6.54
N CYS A 397 10.04 1.88 -7.45
CA CYS A 397 8.61 1.62 -7.54
C CYS A 397 8.36 0.11 -7.48
N GLN A 398 7.23 -0.28 -6.90
CA GLN A 398 6.64 -1.62 -7.04
C GLN A 398 5.20 -1.45 -7.54
N THR A 399 4.78 -2.28 -8.48
CA THR A 399 3.37 -2.40 -8.88
C THR A 399 2.52 -2.81 -7.68
N SER A 400 1.25 -2.41 -7.59
CA SER A 400 0.41 -2.76 -6.43
C SER A 400 0.23 -4.28 -6.33
N GLY A 401 0.43 -4.86 -5.15
CA GLY A 401 0.13 -6.28 -4.90
C GLY A 401 -1.37 -6.48 -4.72
N TRP A 402 -2.00 -5.56 -4.00
CA TRP A 402 -3.45 -5.52 -3.76
C TRP A 402 -4.28 -5.34 -5.04
N SER A 403 -3.75 -4.74 -6.11
CA SER A 403 -4.48 -4.62 -7.39
C SER A 403 -4.65 -5.97 -8.11
N LEU A 404 -3.89 -7.00 -7.72
CA LEU A 404 -3.87 -8.30 -8.36
C LEU A 404 -4.94 -9.23 -7.77
N THR A 405 -5.56 -10.03 -8.63
CA THR A 405 -6.75 -10.84 -8.29
C THR A 405 -6.40 -12.33 -8.23
N GLU A 406 -7.05 -13.05 -7.32
CA GLU A 406 -7.04 -14.51 -7.30
C GLU A 406 -7.79 -15.07 -8.52
N GLN A 407 -8.95 -14.49 -8.83
CA GLN A 407 -9.82 -14.83 -9.95
C GLN A 407 -9.27 -14.30 -11.28
N ASP A 408 -9.41 -15.09 -12.35
CA ASP A 408 -8.81 -14.90 -13.68
C ASP A 408 -7.42 -14.21 -13.64
N PRO A 409 -6.42 -14.87 -13.02
CA PRO A 409 -5.16 -14.24 -12.63
C PRO A 409 -4.26 -13.89 -13.82
N TYR A 410 -4.55 -14.33 -15.05
CA TYR A 410 -3.82 -13.86 -16.22
C TYR A 410 -4.09 -12.37 -16.52
N ASN A 411 -5.20 -11.80 -16.06
CA ASN A 411 -5.43 -10.35 -16.09
C ASN A 411 -4.36 -9.58 -15.29
N ASN A 412 -3.74 -10.19 -14.28
CA ASN A 412 -2.66 -9.57 -13.51
C ASN A 412 -1.45 -9.24 -14.39
N VAL A 413 -1.20 -9.99 -15.47
CA VAL A 413 -0.16 -9.64 -16.44
C VAL A 413 -0.45 -8.27 -17.08
N ILE A 414 -1.71 -7.98 -17.41
CA ILE A 414 -2.13 -6.71 -18.01
C ILE A 414 -2.08 -5.57 -16.98
N ARG A 415 -2.52 -5.82 -15.74
CA ARG A 415 -2.42 -4.88 -14.62
C ARG A 415 -0.96 -4.45 -14.37
N THR A 416 -0.08 -5.41 -14.14
CA THR A 416 1.36 -5.18 -13.93
C THR A 416 2.02 -4.47 -15.12
N VAL A 417 1.59 -4.68 -16.37
CA VAL A 417 2.08 -3.92 -17.54
C VAL A 417 1.68 -2.44 -17.47
N ILE A 418 0.42 -2.13 -17.16
CA ILE A 418 -0.09 -0.76 -17.05
C ILE A 418 0.61 -0.02 -15.90
N GLU A 419 0.74 -0.68 -14.75
CA GLU A 419 1.41 -0.15 -13.56
C GLU A 419 2.92 0.05 -13.80
N ALA A 420 3.59 -0.91 -14.46
CA ALA A 420 4.99 -0.75 -14.89
C ALA A 420 5.17 0.45 -15.82
N MET A 421 4.27 0.64 -16.78
CA MET A 421 4.31 1.80 -17.68
C MET A 421 4.11 3.12 -16.92
N ALA A 422 3.18 3.19 -15.95
CA ALA A 422 3.03 4.38 -15.10
C ALA A 422 4.30 4.68 -14.28
N ALA A 423 4.93 3.66 -13.69
CA ALA A 423 6.19 3.81 -12.95
C ALA A 423 7.34 4.32 -13.84
N VAL A 424 7.41 3.83 -15.08
CA VAL A 424 8.40 4.25 -16.08
C VAL A 424 8.15 5.69 -16.52
N PHE A 425 6.94 6.03 -16.95
CA PHE A 425 6.56 7.39 -17.37
C PHE A 425 6.71 8.41 -16.25
N GLY A 426 6.38 8.05 -15.01
CA GLY A 426 6.59 8.88 -13.83
C GLY A 426 8.07 9.02 -13.43
N GLY A 427 9.01 8.31 -14.06
CA GLY A 427 10.45 8.56 -13.93
C GLY A 427 11.13 7.87 -12.73
N THR A 428 10.80 6.60 -12.44
CA THR A 428 11.47 5.80 -11.40
C THR A 428 12.96 5.50 -11.68
N GLN A 429 13.75 5.12 -10.67
CA GLN A 429 15.16 4.72 -10.84
C GLN A 429 15.37 3.20 -10.78
N SER A 430 14.42 2.46 -10.19
CA SER A 430 14.40 0.99 -10.24
C SER A 430 12.98 0.48 -10.02
N LEU A 431 12.63 -0.64 -10.65
CA LEU A 431 11.25 -1.15 -10.67
C LEU A 431 11.21 -2.62 -10.26
N HIS A 432 10.25 -2.93 -9.40
CA HIS A 432 9.70 -4.26 -9.20
C HIS A 432 8.39 -4.38 -9.99
N THR A 433 8.22 -5.47 -10.72
CA THR A 433 6.95 -5.89 -11.31
C THR A 433 6.48 -7.17 -10.64
N ASN A 434 5.27 -7.18 -10.07
CA ASN A 434 4.72 -8.33 -9.36
C ASN A 434 4.45 -9.49 -10.32
N SER A 435 4.28 -10.69 -9.76
CA SER A 435 3.99 -11.88 -10.55
C SER A 435 2.47 -12.09 -10.68
N PHE A 436 2.02 -12.78 -11.73
CA PHE A 436 0.58 -12.91 -11.98
C PHE A 436 -0.14 -13.80 -10.94
N ASP A 437 0.63 -14.58 -10.17
CA ASP A 437 0.23 -15.50 -9.10
C ASP A 437 0.38 -14.90 -7.68
N GLU A 438 0.76 -13.62 -7.53
CA GLU A 438 1.02 -12.95 -6.23
C GLU A 438 -0.15 -13.05 -5.23
N ALA A 439 -1.40 -13.00 -5.73
CA ALA A 439 -2.62 -13.10 -4.91
C ALA A 439 -2.91 -14.52 -4.38
N LEU A 440 -2.18 -15.52 -4.88
CA LEU A 440 -2.30 -16.94 -4.50
C LEU A 440 -1.12 -17.42 -3.63
N GLY A 441 0.08 -16.89 -3.85
CA GLY A 441 1.30 -17.27 -3.12
C GLY A 441 2.58 -16.74 -3.75
N LEU A 442 3.73 -17.35 -3.39
CA LEU A 442 5.03 -16.90 -3.90
C LEU A 442 5.22 -17.21 -5.41
N PRO A 443 5.92 -16.34 -6.16
CA PRO A 443 6.10 -16.48 -7.61
C PRO A 443 6.70 -17.81 -8.08
N THR A 444 6.03 -18.44 -9.04
CA THR A 444 6.58 -19.55 -9.83
C THR A 444 7.71 -19.10 -10.77
N VAL A 445 8.53 -20.05 -11.25
CA VAL A 445 9.57 -19.78 -12.27
C VAL A 445 8.96 -19.20 -13.57
N LYS A 446 7.72 -19.59 -13.89
CA LYS A 446 6.97 -19.07 -15.04
C LYS A 446 6.54 -17.62 -14.82
N SER A 447 5.92 -17.33 -13.68
CA SER A 447 5.37 -16.00 -13.41
C SER A 447 6.48 -14.97 -13.16
N ALA A 448 7.52 -15.30 -12.40
CA ALA A 448 8.68 -14.44 -12.18
C ALA A 448 9.43 -14.11 -13.49
N ARG A 449 9.43 -15.05 -14.46
CA ARG A 449 9.93 -14.79 -15.82
C ARG A 449 9.04 -13.78 -16.56
N ILE A 450 7.71 -13.94 -16.52
CA ILE A 450 6.77 -12.99 -17.15
C ILE A 450 6.94 -11.60 -16.52
N ALA A 451 6.93 -11.52 -15.19
CA ALA A 451 7.11 -10.29 -14.42
C ALA A 451 8.39 -9.54 -14.81
N ARG A 452 9.55 -10.22 -14.87
CA ARG A 452 10.80 -9.60 -15.36
C ARG A 452 10.69 -9.20 -16.83
N ASN A 453 10.13 -10.06 -17.68
CA ASN A 453 10.03 -9.80 -19.12
C ASN A 453 9.15 -8.58 -19.44
N THR A 454 8.11 -8.28 -18.63
CA THR A 454 7.34 -7.02 -18.73
C THR A 454 8.27 -5.81 -18.76
N GLN A 455 9.25 -5.74 -17.85
CA GLN A 455 10.20 -4.62 -17.83
C GLN A 455 11.14 -4.64 -19.04
N ILE A 456 11.64 -5.82 -19.45
CA ILE A 456 12.55 -5.96 -20.59
C ILE A 456 11.86 -5.51 -21.90
N ILE A 457 10.60 -5.88 -22.12
CA ILE A 457 9.83 -5.46 -23.31
C ILE A 457 9.62 -3.93 -23.31
N ILE A 458 9.35 -3.32 -22.14
CA ILE A 458 9.28 -1.85 -22.05
C ILE A 458 10.66 -1.21 -22.31
N GLN A 459 11.77 -1.82 -21.88
CA GLN A 459 13.12 -1.29 -22.14
C GLN A 459 13.54 -1.40 -23.62
N GLU A 460 13.43 -2.58 -24.21
CA GLU A 460 14.05 -2.90 -25.51
C GLU A 460 13.11 -2.66 -26.71
N GLU A 461 11.82 -3.00 -26.56
CA GLU A 461 10.88 -3.05 -27.69
C GLU A 461 9.98 -1.81 -27.78
N SER A 462 9.46 -1.31 -26.65
CA SER A 462 8.41 -0.26 -26.64
C SER A 462 8.86 1.11 -27.18
N GLY A 463 10.16 1.39 -27.16
CA GLY A 463 10.73 2.70 -27.48
C GLY A 463 10.50 3.81 -26.43
N ILE A 464 9.69 3.58 -25.40
CA ILE A 464 9.40 4.54 -24.31
C ILE A 464 10.67 5.15 -23.67
N PRO A 465 11.78 4.40 -23.43
CA PRO A 465 13.00 4.97 -22.84
C PRO A 465 13.70 6.07 -23.66
N LYS A 466 13.32 6.28 -24.93
CA LYS A 466 14.04 7.15 -25.87
C LYS A 466 13.76 8.65 -25.68
N VAL A 467 12.80 9.01 -24.80
CA VAL A 467 12.46 10.41 -24.47
C VAL A 467 12.36 10.57 -22.94
N ALA A 468 12.95 11.64 -22.39
CA ALA A 468 12.86 11.97 -20.97
C ALA A 468 11.57 12.76 -20.67
N ASP A 469 10.81 12.35 -19.65
CA ASP A 469 9.48 12.89 -19.28
C ASP A 469 8.59 13.22 -20.50
N PRO A 470 8.20 12.19 -21.28
CA PRO A 470 7.44 12.37 -22.53
C PRO A 470 6.00 12.88 -22.32
N TRP A 471 5.53 12.94 -21.06
CA TRP A 471 4.27 13.57 -20.68
C TRP A 471 4.42 15.07 -20.36
N GLY A 472 5.64 15.61 -20.26
CA GLY A 472 5.85 17.00 -19.91
C GLY A 472 5.34 17.96 -20.98
N GLY A 473 4.54 18.94 -20.58
CA GLY A 473 3.76 19.81 -21.45
C GLY A 473 2.37 19.28 -21.85
N SER A 474 1.99 18.06 -21.43
CA SER A 474 0.61 17.57 -21.58
C SER A 474 -0.33 18.35 -20.66
N TYR A 475 -1.36 18.99 -21.23
CA TYR A 475 -2.24 19.91 -20.50
C TYR A 475 -2.88 19.30 -19.24
N MET A 476 -3.28 18.03 -19.33
CA MET A 476 -3.83 17.28 -18.20
C MET A 476 -2.75 16.91 -17.18
N MET A 477 -1.59 16.43 -17.63
CA MET A 477 -0.57 15.91 -16.72
C MET A 477 0.07 17.02 -15.87
N GLU A 478 0.32 18.19 -16.45
CA GLU A 478 0.86 19.33 -15.69
C GLU A 478 -0.17 19.90 -14.72
N ALA A 479 -1.44 20.01 -15.12
CA ALA A 479 -2.52 20.43 -14.21
C ALA A 479 -2.66 19.45 -13.04
N LEU A 480 -2.77 18.14 -13.31
CA LEU A 480 -2.87 17.10 -12.29
C LEU A 480 -1.64 17.06 -11.36
N THR A 481 -0.44 17.26 -11.91
CA THR A 481 0.81 17.37 -11.12
C THR A 481 0.80 18.58 -10.18
N ASN A 482 0.08 19.65 -10.53
CA ASN A 482 -0.10 20.82 -9.65
C ASN A 482 -1.21 20.57 -8.61
N ASP A 483 -2.35 20.00 -8.99
CA ASP A 483 -3.47 19.68 -8.09
C ASP A 483 -3.02 18.83 -6.89
N PHE A 484 -2.12 17.86 -7.13
CA PHE A 484 -1.45 17.05 -6.10
C PHE A 484 -0.78 17.86 -4.99
N ILE A 485 -0.19 19.00 -5.33
CA ILE A 485 0.60 19.83 -4.42
C ILE A 485 -0.34 20.76 -3.65
N THR A 486 -1.30 21.38 -4.34
CA THR A 486 -2.31 22.24 -3.73
C THR A 486 -3.17 21.47 -2.72
N GLU A 487 -3.55 20.22 -3.00
CA GLU A 487 -4.32 19.41 -2.03
C GLU A 487 -3.52 19.13 -0.75
N ILE A 488 -2.22 18.85 -0.90
CA ILE A 488 -1.30 18.66 0.23
C ILE A 488 -1.13 19.93 1.08
N GLU A 489 -1.17 21.10 0.45
CA GLU A 489 -1.14 22.40 1.14
C GLU A 489 -2.50 22.70 1.83
N ASP A 490 -3.62 22.49 1.13
CA ASP A 490 -5.00 22.66 1.63
C ASP A 490 -5.30 21.77 2.87
N MET A 491 -4.70 20.56 2.93
CA MET A 491 -4.76 19.68 4.12
C MET A 491 -4.06 20.26 5.37
N GLY A 492 -3.43 21.44 5.29
CA GLY A 492 -2.64 22.04 6.35
C GLY A 492 -1.17 21.59 6.36
N GLY A 493 -0.70 21.02 5.25
CA GLY A 493 0.70 20.62 5.03
C GLY A 493 1.20 19.44 5.87
N MET A 494 2.45 19.06 5.60
CA MET A 494 3.13 17.89 6.17
C MET A 494 3.14 17.85 7.71
N ALA A 495 3.17 19.03 8.35
CA ALA A 495 3.21 19.12 9.82
C ALA A 495 1.92 18.62 10.47
N ARG A 496 0.76 18.99 9.90
CA ARG A 496 -0.54 18.56 10.42
C ARG A 496 -0.78 17.07 10.18
N ALA A 497 -0.41 16.59 8.99
CA ALA A 497 -0.52 15.20 8.60
C ALA A 497 0.14 14.23 9.61
N VAL A 498 1.27 14.60 10.22
CA VAL A 498 1.98 13.78 11.21
C VAL A 498 1.46 13.98 12.65
N ALA A 499 1.13 15.21 13.04
CA ALA A 499 0.94 15.58 14.44
C ALA A 499 -0.28 14.95 15.14
N GLU A 500 -1.34 14.61 14.40
CA GLU A 500 -2.65 14.28 15.00
C GLU A 500 -2.80 12.82 15.47
N GLY A 501 -1.83 11.93 15.19
CA GLY A 501 -1.97 10.48 15.49
C GLY A 501 -3.10 9.80 14.70
N ILE A 502 -3.48 10.44 13.60
CA ILE A 502 -4.59 10.11 12.69
C ILE A 502 -4.18 9.34 11.40
N PRO A 503 -2.92 9.30 10.90
CA PRO A 503 -2.58 8.65 9.63
C PRO A 503 -3.15 7.24 9.44
N LYS A 504 -2.95 6.37 10.44
CA LYS A 504 -3.45 4.99 10.41
C LYS A 504 -4.97 4.91 10.27
N LEU A 505 -5.70 5.81 10.94
CA LEU A 505 -7.16 5.88 10.86
C LEU A 505 -7.64 6.35 9.48
N ARG A 506 -6.97 7.33 8.84
CA ARG A 506 -7.32 7.78 7.48
C ARG A 506 -7.04 6.74 6.41
N ILE A 507 -5.94 6.01 6.54
CA ILE A 507 -5.60 4.88 5.66
C ILE A 507 -6.69 3.79 5.78
N GLU A 508 -7.14 3.51 7.01
CA GLU A 508 -8.21 2.56 7.29
C GLU A 508 -9.60 3.07 6.83
N GLU A 509 -9.89 4.38 6.90
CA GLU A 509 -11.08 5.00 6.30
C GLU A 509 -11.07 4.88 4.77
N CYS A 510 -9.97 5.19 4.09
CA CYS A 510 -9.84 5.07 2.64
C CYS A 510 -9.94 3.59 2.20
N ALA A 511 -9.39 2.65 2.98
CA ALA A 511 -9.56 1.21 2.75
C ALA A 511 -11.04 0.78 2.84
N ALA A 512 -11.76 1.23 3.87
CA ALA A 512 -13.17 0.89 4.09
C ALA A 512 -14.08 1.46 2.98
N ARG A 513 -13.90 2.74 2.62
CA ARG A 513 -14.60 3.35 1.48
C ARG A 513 -14.29 2.60 0.18
N ARG A 514 -13.02 2.25 -0.07
CA ARG A 514 -12.65 1.51 -1.28
C ARG A 514 -13.31 0.13 -1.35
N GLN A 515 -13.40 -0.60 -0.25
CA GLN A 515 -14.12 -1.88 -0.24
C GLN A 515 -15.61 -1.69 -0.54
N ALA A 516 -16.25 -0.65 0.02
CA ALA A 516 -17.66 -0.37 -0.26
C ALA A 516 -17.91 -0.06 -1.76
N ARG A 517 -17.01 0.68 -2.42
CA ARG A 517 -17.07 0.91 -3.88
C ARG A 517 -16.91 -0.36 -4.71
N ILE A 518 -16.08 -1.31 -4.27
CA ILE A 518 -15.88 -2.59 -4.95
C ILE A 518 -17.09 -3.52 -4.74
N ASP A 519 -17.56 -3.63 -3.51
CA ASP A 519 -18.66 -4.52 -3.16
C ASP A 519 -20.00 -4.04 -3.75
N SER A 520 -20.22 -2.72 -3.86
CA SER A 520 -21.37 -2.14 -4.56
C SER A 520 -21.27 -2.17 -6.09
N GLY A 521 -20.09 -2.48 -6.66
CA GLY A 521 -19.85 -2.60 -8.10
C GLY A 521 -20.27 -3.93 -8.73
N GLU A 522 -20.96 -4.81 -7.99
CA GLU A 522 -21.38 -6.11 -8.50
C GLU A 522 -22.43 -6.01 -9.61
N TRP A 523 -22.16 -6.65 -10.75
CA TRP A 523 -23.11 -6.71 -11.86
C TRP A 523 -24.21 -7.73 -11.57
N MET A 524 -25.43 -7.23 -11.32
CA MET A 524 -26.65 -8.04 -11.33
C MET A 524 -26.87 -8.64 -12.74
N SER A 525 -26.34 -9.83 -12.98
CA SER A 525 -26.67 -10.61 -14.18
C SER A 525 -28.16 -10.97 -14.17
N LEU A 526 -28.79 -11.07 -15.34
CA LEU A 526 -30.19 -11.49 -15.47
C LEU A 526 -30.41 -13.01 -15.24
N GLN A 527 -29.51 -13.68 -14.52
CA GLN A 527 -29.78 -14.99 -13.95
C GLN A 527 -30.63 -14.80 -12.68
N GLY A 528 -31.92 -15.14 -12.77
CA GLY A 528 -32.88 -14.92 -11.68
C GLY A 528 -32.55 -15.68 -10.38
N PRO A 529 -33.10 -15.23 -9.24
CA PRO A 529 -32.60 -15.50 -7.88
C PRO A 529 -32.19 -16.94 -7.58
N SER A 530 -31.17 -17.08 -6.72
CA SER A 530 -30.55 -18.36 -6.36
C SER A 530 -31.56 -19.37 -5.77
N PRO A 531 -31.26 -20.69 -5.80
CA PRO A 531 -32.16 -21.71 -5.25
C PRO A 531 -32.54 -21.49 -3.77
N ALA A 532 -31.70 -20.81 -2.98
CA ALA A 532 -32.01 -20.41 -1.61
C ALA A 532 -33.08 -19.31 -1.58
N VAL A 533 -32.93 -18.25 -2.36
CA VAL A 533 -33.90 -17.14 -2.46
C VAL A 533 -35.24 -17.61 -3.05
N ARG A 534 -35.24 -18.59 -3.97
CA ARG A 534 -36.48 -19.21 -4.48
C ARG A 534 -37.30 -19.92 -3.39
N LYS A 535 -36.68 -20.39 -2.29
CA LYS A 535 -37.41 -21.04 -1.20
C LYS A 535 -38.23 -20.04 -0.37
N SER A 536 -37.69 -18.86 -0.04
CA SER A 536 -38.43 -17.86 0.76
C SER A 536 -39.63 -17.28 0.02
N PHE A 537 -39.51 -17.04 -1.30
CA PHE A 537 -40.63 -16.55 -2.13
C PHE A 537 -41.74 -17.58 -2.40
N SER A 538 -41.53 -18.87 -2.08
CA SER A 538 -42.47 -19.95 -2.43
C SER A 538 -43.74 -20.02 -1.56
N GLN A 539 -43.80 -19.31 -0.42
CA GLN A 539 -44.90 -19.42 0.54
C GLN A 539 -46.02 -18.37 0.39
N SER A 540 -45.91 -17.39 -0.53
CA SER A 540 -46.81 -16.22 -0.54
C SER A 540 -47.25 -15.71 -1.92
N SER A 541 -47.54 -16.58 -2.89
CA SER A 541 -48.32 -16.19 -4.08
C SER A 541 -49.16 -17.32 -4.69
N ALA A 542 -50.26 -16.95 -5.36
CA ALA A 542 -51.24 -17.90 -5.89
C ALA A 542 -50.79 -18.54 -7.23
N LYS A 543 -51.25 -19.77 -7.47
CA LYS A 543 -50.94 -20.58 -8.65
C LYS A 543 -51.19 -19.82 -9.97
N TRP A 544 -50.15 -19.62 -10.76
CA TRP A 544 -50.23 -19.44 -12.21
C TRP A 544 -49.39 -20.53 -12.88
N ALA A 545 -49.98 -21.27 -13.81
CA ALA A 545 -49.29 -22.32 -14.53
C ALA A 545 -48.52 -21.73 -15.71
N VAL A 546 -47.22 -22.00 -15.78
CA VAL A 546 -46.38 -21.76 -16.95
C VAL A 546 -45.92 -23.12 -17.45
N SER A 547 -46.22 -23.43 -18.71
CA SER A 547 -45.79 -24.66 -19.37
C SER A 547 -44.29 -24.62 -19.65
N GLU A 548 -43.61 -25.74 -19.42
CA GLU A 548 -42.19 -25.90 -19.70
C GLU A 548 -41.89 -25.75 -21.20
N VAL A 549 -40.69 -25.23 -21.52
CA VAL A 549 -40.11 -25.25 -22.86
C VAL A 549 -38.79 -26.00 -22.76
N ASP A 550 -38.68 -27.12 -23.47
CA ASP A 550 -37.52 -28.02 -23.39
C ASP A 550 -36.26 -27.42 -24.06
N HIS A 551 -35.11 -27.65 -23.46
CA HIS A 551 -33.80 -27.16 -23.90
C HIS A 551 -32.96 -28.28 -24.52
N THR A 552 -33.34 -28.74 -25.71
CA THR A 552 -32.51 -29.67 -26.50
C THR A 552 -32.33 -29.27 -27.96
N SER A 553 -31.16 -29.61 -28.51
CA SER A 553 -30.86 -29.73 -29.96
C SER A 553 -30.76 -28.45 -30.82
N PHE A 554 -29.58 -27.82 -30.84
CA PHE A 554 -29.05 -27.14 -32.04
C PHE A 554 -27.63 -27.60 -32.37
N LYS A 555 -27.51 -28.59 -33.27
CA LYS A 555 -26.24 -28.98 -33.91
C LYS A 555 -26.18 -28.36 -35.31
N MET A 556 -25.14 -27.58 -35.60
CA MET A 556 -24.85 -27.19 -36.99
C MET A 556 -24.47 -28.41 -37.82
N ILE A 557 -25.22 -28.66 -38.90
CA ILE A 557 -24.87 -29.61 -39.94
C ILE A 557 -24.41 -28.81 -41.16
N CYS A 558 -23.10 -28.77 -41.40
CA CYS A 558 -22.58 -28.28 -42.67
C CYS A 558 -22.96 -29.27 -43.78
N HIS A 559 -23.56 -28.77 -44.87
CA HIS A 559 -23.76 -29.55 -46.09
C HIS A 559 -23.06 -28.91 -47.29
N ARG A 560 -22.07 -29.65 -47.79
CA ARG A 560 -21.17 -29.27 -48.88
C ARG A 560 -21.77 -29.79 -50.19
N LYS A 561 -22.25 -28.91 -51.06
CA LYS A 561 -22.55 -29.25 -52.46
C LYS A 561 -21.82 -28.29 -53.40
N SER A 562 -20.83 -28.85 -54.08
CA SER A 562 -20.09 -28.24 -55.18
C SER A 562 -20.86 -28.39 -56.48
N ILE A 563 -20.91 -27.33 -57.29
CA ILE A 563 -21.08 -27.39 -58.74
C ILE A 563 -20.02 -26.46 -59.32
N GLU A 564 -19.25 -26.97 -60.29
CA GLU A 564 -18.26 -26.21 -61.06
C GLU A 564 -18.84 -25.85 -62.43
N THR A 565 -18.56 -24.65 -62.93
CA THR A 565 -18.42 -24.42 -64.39
C THR A 565 -17.59 -23.17 -64.71
N GLU A 566 -16.38 -23.43 -65.22
CA GLU A 566 -15.68 -22.73 -66.31
C GLU A 566 -15.67 -21.19 -66.49
N ARG A 567 -14.44 -20.66 -66.51
CA ARG A 567 -13.84 -19.74 -67.51
C ARG A 567 -14.14 -18.22 -67.52
N SER A 568 -13.07 -17.51 -67.12
CA SER A 568 -12.35 -16.49 -67.92
C SER A 568 -12.89 -15.05 -68.01
N GLY A 569 -11.97 -14.08 -68.17
CA GLY A 569 -12.25 -12.93 -69.05
C GLY A 569 -11.96 -11.49 -68.60
N LYS A 570 -10.70 -11.15 -68.25
CA LYS A 570 -10.10 -9.78 -68.33
C LYS A 570 -10.71 -8.65 -67.46
N ALA A 571 -9.88 -7.65 -67.19
CA ALA A 571 -10.28 -6.34 -66.64
C ALA A 571 -10.67 -5.37 -67.77
N ASN A 572 -11.49 -4.36 -67.46
CA ASN A 572 -11.01 -2.97 -67.36
C ASN A 572 -12.03 -1.97 -66.79
N SER A 573 -11.52 -0.81 -66.36
CA SER A 573 -12.11 0.56 -66.39
C SER A 573 -13.53 0.84 -65.86
N GLY A 574 -13.65 1.98 -65.18
CA GLY A 574 -14.65 3.00 -65.61
C GLY A 574 -15.62 3.53 -64.55
N GLU A 575 -15.18 4.58 -63.84
CA GLU A 575 -15.91 5.83 -63.56
C GLU A 575 -17.37 5.86 -63.03
N ASP A 576 -17.51 6.69 -61.99
CA ASP A 576 -18.59 7.65 -61.70
C ASP A 576 -19.98 7.27 -61.14
N CYS A 577 -20.21 7.87 -59.96
CA CYS A 577 -21.34 8.74 -59.61
C CYS A 577 -22.78 8.33 -59.97
N ALA A 578 -23.56 7.97 -58.94
CA ALA A 578 -24.53 8.91 -58.35
C ALA A 578 -25.17 8.35 -57.05
N ALA A 579 -25.62 9.24 -56.16
CA ALA A 579 -26.49 8.86 -55.05
C ALA A 579 -27.97 9.03 -55.46
N VAL A 580 -28.80 8.02 -55.20
CA VAL A 580 -30.26 8.14 -55.24
C VAL A 580 -30.85 7.54 -53.96
N THR A 581 -31.31 8.41 -53.07
CA THR A 581 -32.25 8.05 -52.01
C THR A 581 -33.66 7.96 -52.58
N LEU A 582 -34.38 6.87 -52.30
CA LEU A 582 -35.84 6.84 -52.42
C LEU A 582 -36.41 6.02 -51.25
N ALA A 583 -37.51 6.52 -50.68
CA ALA A 583 -38.18 5.96 -49.52
C ALA A 583 -39.51 5.29 -49.92
N ASP A 584 -40.15 4.68 -48.92
CA ASP A 584 -41.56 4.31 -48.87
C ASP A 584 -42.14 3.42 -49.98
N ALA A 585 -42.45 2.16 -49.61
CA ALA A 585 -43.85 1.71 -49.54
C ALA A 585 -43.97 0.26 -49.03
N CYS A 586 -44.57 0.06 -47.84
CA CYS A 586 -45.55 -1.01 -47.57
C CYS A 586 -46.13 -0.89 -46.14
N VAL A 587 -47.14 -0.03 -45.96
CA VAL A 587 -47.94 0.00 -44.73
C VAL A 587 -49.10 -0.99 -44.87
N VAL A 588 -49.04 -2.12 -44.18
CA VAL A 588 -50.21 -2.99 -43.98
C VAL A 588 -50.84 -2.66 -42.62
N ASN A 589 -52.12 -2.31 -42.64
CA ASN A 589 -52.79 -1.61 -41.55
C ASN A 589 -53.79 -2.52 -40.83
N ILE A 590 -53.41 -3.04 -39.66
CA ILE A 590 -54.29 -3.82 -38.78
C ILE A 590 -54.37 -3.13 -37.42
N ARG A 591 -55.57 -2.60 -37.08
CA ARG A 591 -55.87 -2.00 -35.77
C ARG A 591 -56.71 -2.93 -34.90
N PRO A 592 -56.19 -3.43 -33.77
CA PRO A 592 -57.02 -3.70 -32.59
C PRO A 592 -57.49 -2.38 -31.98
N ARG A 593 -58.74 -2.29 -31.51
CA ARG A 593 -59.24 -1.11 -30.78
C ARG A 593 -58.99 -1.28 -29.28
N GLY A 594 -58.47 -0.24 -28.62
CA GLY A 594 -58.75 0.04 -27.21
C GLY A 594 -58.02 -0.79 -26.15
N LEU A 595 -56.69 -0.67 -26.06
CA LEU A 595 -55.93 -0.94 -24.83
C LEU A 595 -54.83 0.14 -24.67
N LYS A 596 -54.54 0.56 -23.43
CA LYS A 596 -53.62 1.68 -23.16
C LYS A 596 -52.16 1.27 -23.33
N PHE A 597 -51.46 1.89 -24.28
CA PHE A 597 -50.05 1.66 -24.59
C PHE A 597 -49.09 2.44 -23.67
N ASP A 598 -49.15 2.20 -22.35
CA ASP A 598 -48.31 2.90 -21.34
C ASP A 598 -47.64 1.97 -20.30
N ALA A 599 -47.74 0.65 -20.48
CA ALA A 599 -47.06 -0.33 -19.62
C ALA A 599 -45.87 -1.02 -20.30
N PHE A 600 -46.07 -1.54 -21.52
CA PHE A 600 -45.04 -2.34 -22.21
C PHE A 600 -43.82 -1.54 -22.69
N SER A 601 -44.02 -0.28 -23.11
CA SER A 601 -42.96 0.59 -23.63
C SER A 601 -41.86 0.91 -22.63
N ARG A 602 -42.11 0.72 -21.31
CA ARG A 602 -41.13 0.97 -20.24
C ARG A 602 -40.23 -0.24 -19.93
N VAL A 603 -40.61 -1.44 -20.37
CA VAL A 603 -39.95 -2.70 -19.96
C VAL A 603 -38.77 -3.09 -20.87
N LEU A 604 -38.74 -2.64 -22.12
CA LEU A 604 -37.84 -3.17 -23.16
C LEU A 604 -36.83 -2.17 -23.77
N LEU A 605 -36.73 -0.95 -23.24
CA LEU A 605 -35.84 0.09 -23.82
C LEU A 605 -35.17 1.01 -22.77
N HIS A 606 -34.90 0.48 -21.58
CA HIS A 606 -34.14 1.16 -20.53
C HIS A 606 -33.13 0.23 -19.82
N ILE A 607 -32.35 -0.55 -20.59
CA ILE A 607 -31.06 -1.04 -20.13
C ILE A 607 -30.12 0.17 -19.99
N ARG A 608 -30.23 0.86 -18.86
CA ARG A 608 -29.28 1.92 -18.48
C ARG A 608 -27.98 1.24 -18.08
N TRP A 609 -26.94 1.45 -18.87
CA TRP A 609 -25.55 1.27 -18.47
C TRP A 609 -25.12 2.39 -17.49
N TYR A 610 -25.91 2.60 -16.43
CA TYR A 610 -25.55 3.43 -15.28
C TYR A 610 -24.98 2.50 -14.23
N GLU A 611 -23.66 2.40 -14.20
CA GLU A 611 -22.95 2.11 -12.96
C GLU A 611 -23.27 3.26 -11.97
N PRO A 612 -23.49 2.98 -10.67
CA PRO A 612 -23.65 4.04 -9.68
C PRO A 612 -22.41 4.95 -9.67
N ASN A 613 -22.62 6.27 -9.58
CA ASN A 613 -21.50 7.22 -9.46
C ASN A 613 -20.71 6.91 -8.17
N GLY A 614 -19.58 6.21 -8.31
CA GLY A 614 -18.72 5.79 -7.21
C GLY A 614 -18.32 4.31 -7.24
N SER A 615 -19.02 3.40 -7.94
CA SER A 615 -18.66 1.98 -7.93
C SER A 615 -17.33 1.69 -8.64
N GLU A 616 -16.49 0.83 -8.06
CA GLU A 616 -15.17 0.45 -8.59
C GLU A 616 -15.22 -0.95 -9.23
N VAL A 617 -14.94 -1.05 -10.53
CA VAL A 617 -15.02 -2.31 -11.29
C VAL A 617 -13.69 -3.06 -11.25
N ILE A 618 -13.72 -4.32 -10.84
CA ILE A 618 -12.60 -5.26 -10.89
C ILE A 618 -12.99 -6.45 -11.78
N VAL A 619 -12.40 -6.48 -12.98
CA VAL A 619 -12.56 -7.56 -13.98
C VAL A 619 -12.13 -8.89 -13.38
N GLY A 620 -12.99 -9.90 -13.54
CA GLY A 620 -12.85 -11.24 -12.94
C GLY A 620 -13.46 -11.36 -11.53
N VAL A 621 -13.63 -10.25 -10.79
CA VAL A 621 -13.96 -10.29 -9.35
C VAL A 621 -15.37 -9.80 -9.02
N ASN A 622 -15.79 -8.61 -9.49
CA ASN A 622 -17.18 -8.13 -9.34
C ASN A 622 -17.93 -7.98 -10.67
N LYS A 623 -17.21 -8.09 -11.79
CA LYS A 623 -17.75 -8.01 -13.15
C LYS A 623 -16.94 -8.90 -14.09
N TYR A 624 -17.62 -9.53 -15.05
CA TYR A 624 -17.01 -10.48 -15.99
C TYR A 624 -16.31 -11.67 -15.30
N ARG A 625 -16.92 -12.22 -14.23
CA ARG A 625 -16.47 -13.46 -13.58
C ARG A 625 -16.51 -14.64 -14.56
N LEU A 626 -15.62 -15.62 -14.36
CA LEU A 626 -15.74 -16.93 -15.02
C LEU A 626 -16.85 -17.75 -14.36
N GLU A 627 -17.47 -18.69 -15.10
CA GLU A 627 -18.39 -19.67 -14.50
C GLU A 627 -17.66 -20.71 -13.63
N LYS A 628 -16.35 -20.87 -13.88
CA LYS A 628 -15.43 -21.71 -13.13
C LYS A 628 -14.01 -21.18 -13.33
N GLU A 629 -13.29 -20.93 -12.24
CA GLU A 629 -11.89 -20.51 -12.28
C GLU A 629 -10.95 -21.63 -12.79
N GLU A 630 -9.85 -21.23 -13.44
CA GLU A 630 -8.77 -22.13 -13.81
C GLU A 630 -7.79 -22.34 -12.64
N SER A 631 -7.31 -23.57 -12.45
CA SER A 631 -6.30 -23.88 -11.44
C SER A 631 -4.91 -23.41 -11.89
N VAL A 632 -4.27 -22.55 -11.10
CA VAL A 632 -2.86 -22.15 -11.27
C VAL A 632 -1.99 -22.89 -10.24
N ASP A 633 -0.82 -23.37 -10.67
CA ASP A 633 0.17 -23.99 -9.78
C ASP A 633 0.72 -22.95 -8.80
N VAL A 634 0.46 -23.12 -7.49
CA VAL A 634 0.97 -22.25 -6.42
C VAL A 634 2.17 -22.90 -5.74
N LEU A 635 3.20 -22.12 -5.39
CA LEU A 635 4.34 -22.63 -4.65
C LEU A 635 3.97 -22.96 -3.20
N ALA A 636 3.81 -24.25 -2.90
CA ALA A 636 3.62 -24.75 -1.54
C ALA A 636 4.96 -24.85 -0.79
N ILE A 637 4.97 -24.45 0.49
CA ILE A 637 6.15 -24.42 1.35
C ILE A 637 5.98 -25.42 2.50
N ASP A 638 6.99 -26.28 2.73
CA ASP A 638 7.09 -27.10 3.94
C ASP A 638 7.85 -26.32 5.03
N ASN A 639 7.11 -25.60 5.87
CA ASN A 639 7.67 -24.84 7.00
C ASN A 639 8.41 -25.74 8.01
N THR A 640 8.05 -27.02 8.10
CA THR A 640 8.59 -27.94 9.09
C THR A 640 9.96 -28.45 8.65
N ALA A 641 10.14 -28.77 7.36
CA ALA A 641 11.46 -29.05 6.80
C ALA A 641 12.40 -27.85 6.92
N VAL A 642 11.94 -26.65 6.58
CA VAL A 642 12.75 -25.41 6.64
C VAL A 642 13.14 -25.06 8.08
N ARG A 643 12.18 -25.01 9.00
CA ARG A 643 12.43 -24.70 10.42
C ARG A 643 13.36 -25.71 11.07
N ASN A 644 13.14 -27.02 10.87
CA ASN A 644 14.01 -28.05 11.45
C ASN A 644 15.47 -27.93 10.93
N LYS A 645 15.65 -27.54 9.67
CA LYS A 645 16.97 -27.26 9.07
C LYS A 645 17.63 -26.02 9.69
N GLN A 646 16.89 -24.93 9.91
CA GLN A 646 17.40 -23.73 10.56
C GLN A 646 17.76 -23.96 12.03
N ILE A 647 16.91 -24.63 12.81
CA ILE A 647 17.21 -25.00 14.20
C ILE A 647 18.53 -25.79 14.30
N GLU A 648 18.77 -26.75 13.39
CA GLU A 648 19.99 -27.55 13.39
C GLU A 648 21.24 -26.77 12.91
N LYS A 649 21.10 -25.76 12.02
CA LYS A 649 22.18 -24.80 11.73
C LYS A 649 22.50 -23.97 12.97
N LEU A 650 21.49 -23.35 13.57
CA LEU A 650 21.60 -22.43 14.70
C LEU A 650 22.22 -23.12 15.92
N ARG A 651 21.83 -24.37 16.20
CA ARG A 651 22.47 -25.23 17.20
C ARG A 651 23.97 -25.39 16.93
N LYS A 652 24.35 -25.78 15.70
CA LYS A 652 25.77 -25.92 15.30
C LYS A 652 26.55 -24.61 15.42
N VAL A 653 25.96 -23.46 15.07
CA VAL A 653 26.62 -22.15 15.21
C VAL A 653 26.82 -21.78 16.69
N ARG A 654 25.79 -21.95 17.52
CA ARG A 654 25.88 -21.70 18.98
C ARG A 654 26.86 -22.65 19.68
N GLU A 655 27.03 -23.89 19.20
CA GLU A 655 27.98 -24.89 19.72
C GLU A 655 29.44 -24.67 19.28
N SER A 656 29.69 -24.03 18.13
CA SER A 656 31.03 -23.90 17.54
C SER A 656 31.67 -22.51 17.67
N ARG A 657 30.89 -21.49 18.05
CA ARG A 657 31.39 -20.12 18.30
C ARG A 657 32.11 -19.98 19.65
N ASP A 658 32.90 -18.92 19.79
CA ASP A 658 33.39 -18.46 21.10
C ASP A 658 32.24 -17.81 21.88
N ALA A 659 31.72 -18.54 22.87
CA ALA A 659 30.61 -18.10 23.72
C ALA A 659 30.94 -16.88 24.61
N GLU A 660 32.19 -16.73 25.08
CA GLU A 660 32.57 -15.58 25.90
C GLU A 660 32.86 -14.33 25.05
N THR A 661 33.27 -14.48 23.80
CA THR A 661 33.28 -13.35 22.85
C THR A 661 31.87 -12.94 22.46
N ALA A 662 30.99 -13.87 22.09
CA ALA A 662 29.59 -13.57 21.77
C ALA A 662 28.89 -12.82 22.94
N LYS A 663 29.01 -13.34 24.16
CA LYS A 663 28.46 -12.74 25.39
C LYS A 663 29.00 -11.34 25.67
N ARG A 664 30.29 -11.07 25.41
CA ARG A 664 30.87 -9.71 25.53
C ARG A 664 30.31 -8.74 24.48
N CYS A 665 30.11 -9.19 23.24
CA CYS A 665 29.50 -8.37 22.19
C CYS A 665 28.04 -8.01 22.53
N LEU A 666 27.26 -8.96 23.03
CA LEU A 666 25.86 -8.72 23.44
C LEU A 666 25.78 -7.75 24.63
N ALA A 667 26.62 -7.93 25.65
CA ALA A 667 26.69 -7.01 26.79
C ALA A 667 27.11 -5.58 26.39
N ALA A 668 27.96 -5.43 25.36
CA ALA A 668 28.31 -4.12 24.82
C ALA A 668 27.14 -3.45 24.08
N ILE A 669 26.31 -4.22 23.37
CA ILE A 669 25.07 -3.72 22.74
C ILE A 669 24.06 -3.26 23.80
N GLU A 670 23.84 -4.06 24.85
CA GLU A 670 22.97 -3.70 25.98
C GLU A 670 23.47 -2.42 26.69
N GLN A 671 24.78 -2.33 26.96
CA GLN A 671 25.39 -1.13 27.54
C GLN A 671 25.22 0.09 26.63
N CYS A 672 25.48 -0.01 25.33
CA CYS A 672 25.32 1.07 24.36
C CYS A 672 23.85 1.54 24.26
N ALA A 673 22.90 0.59 24.26
CA ALA A 673 21.47 0.90 24.30
C ALA A 673 21.10 1.70 25.56
N GLN A 674 21.71 1.39 26.71
CA GLN A 674 21.47 2.08 27.98
C GLN A 674 22.16 3.45 28.07
N THR A 675 23.43 3.57 27.65
CA THR A 675 24.23 4.80 27.82
C THR A 675 24.08 5.80 26.69
N ARG A 676 23.68 5.35 25.48
CA ARG A 676 23.81 6.08 24.20
C ARG A 676 25.25 6.45 23.83
N ASP A 677 26.23 5.72 24.37
CA ASP A 677 27.66 5.86 24.04
C ASP A 677 28.11 4.71 23.13
N GLY A 678 28.93 5.02 22.12
CA GLY A 678 29.24 4.11 21.01
C GLY A 678 28.26 4.22 19.82
N ASN A 679 28.14 3.15 19.05
CA ASN A 679 27.23 3.04 17.89
C ASN A 679 26.68 1.61 17.76
N LEU A 680 25.36 1.47 17.70
CA LEU A 680 24.68 0.18 17.71
C LEU A 680 24.95 -0.66 16.45
N LEU A 681 25.17 -0.05 15.27
CA LEU A 681 25.52 -0.81 14.06
C LEU A 681 26.97 -1.30 14.09
N GLU A 682 27.90 -0.50 14.61
CA GLU A 682 29.29 -0.90 14.81
C GLU A 682 29.37 -2.10 15.76
N LEU A 683 28.65 -2.05 16.89
CA LEU A 683 28.59 -3.16 17.85
C LEU A 683 27.83 -4.39 17.31
N ALA A 684 26.77 -4.20 16.52
CA ALA A 684 26.08 -5.29 15.85
C ALA A 684 26.97 -6.00 14.81
N VAL A 685 27.85 -5.28 14.11
CA VAL A 685 28.86 -5.86 13.21
C VAL A 685 29.85 -6.74 13.97
N GLU A 686 30.33 -6.30 15.14
CA GLU A 686 31.17 -7.13 16.01
C GLU A 686 30.42 -8.38 16.52
N ALA A 687 29.16 -8.24 16.95
CA ALA A 687 28.33 -9.35 17.40
C ALA A 687 28.04 -10.37 16.27
N ALA A 688 27.72 -9.91 15.06
CA ALA A 688 27.53 -10.76 13.89
C ALA A 688 28.83 -11.51 13.53
N ARG A 689 30.00 -10.85 13.60
CA ARG A 689 31.30 -11.52 13.40
C ARG A 689 31.60 -12.54 14.49
N ALA A 690 31.17 -12.30 15.72
CA ALA A 690 31.19 -13.24 16.85
C ALA A 690 30.11 -14.35 16.79
N ARG A 691 29.34 -14.44 15.70
CA ARG A 691 28.26 -15.43 15.49
C ARG A 691 27.16 -15.34 16.56
N CYS A 692 26.85 -14.12 17.00
CA CYS A 692 25.57 -13.83 17.67
C CYS A 692 24.43 -13.89 16.64
N SER A 693 23.24 -14.33 17.07
CA SER A 693 22.08 -14.46 16.19
C SER A 693 21.25 -13.18 16.07
N VAL A 694 20.27 -13.18 15.15
CA VAL A 694 19.29 -12.10 14.99
C VAL A 694 18.49 -11.90 16.28
N GLY A 695 18.02 -12.98 16.91
CA GLY A 695 17.33 -12.97 18.19
C GLY A 695 18.20 -12.42 19.31
N GLU A 696 19.42 -12.95 19.50
CA GLU A 696 20.32 -12.52 20.57
C GLU A 696 20.68 -11.03 20.48
N ILE A 697 21.02 -10.53 19.29
CA ILE A 697 21.32 -9.10 19.06
C ILE A 697 20.08 -8.23 19.32
N THR A 698 18.88 -8.72 18.96
CA THR A 698 17.62 -8.00 19.19
C THR A 698 17.28 -7.96 20.68
N ASP A 699 17.32 -9.09 21.38
CA ASP A 699 16.94 -9.21 22.78
C ASP A 699 17.89 -8.43 23.71
N ALA A 700 19.18 -8.33 23.38
CA ALA A 700 20.13 -7.44 24.06
C ALA A 700 19.72 -5.95 24.01
N MET A 701 19.02 -5.52 22.95
CA MET A 701 18.41 -4.19 22.87
C MET A 701 17.04 -4.14 23.56
N LYS A 702 16.22 -5.20 23.49
CA LYS A 702 14.91 -5.26 24.18
C LYS A 702 15.05 -5.15 25.69
N ALA A 703 16.14 -5.67 26.27
CA ALA A 703 16.46 -5.54 27.69
C ALA A 703 16.43 -4.08 28.19
N VAL A 704 16.75 -3.11 27.32
CA VAL A 704 16.71 -1.68 27.62
C VAL A 704 15.50 -0.97 27.01
N PHE A 705 15.16 -1.28 25.76
CA PHE A 705 14.14 -0.54 24.99
C PHE A 705 12.71 -1.06 25.17
N GLY A 706 12.54 -2.30 25.64
CA GLY A 706 11.27 -3.01 25.62
C GLY A 706 10.73 -3.27 24.21
N GLU A 707 9.48 -3.74 24.14
CA GLU A 707 8.76 -3.97 22.89
C GLU A 707 7.59 -2.98 22.73
N HIS A 708 7.30 -2.54 21.51
CA HIS A 708 6.15 -1.71 21.21
C HIS A 708 4.84 -2.50 21.27
N LYS A 709 3.84 -1.95 21.95
CA LYS A 709 2.45 -2.43 21.94
C LYS A 709 1.57 -1.35 21.30
N ALA A 710 1.06 -1.63 20.11
CA ALA A 710 0.17 -0.72 19.41
C ALA A 710 -1.20 -0.62 20.11
N SER A 711 -1.81 0.57 20.07
CA SER A 711 -3.18 0.78 20.54
C SER A 711 -4.17 0.69 19.37
N THR A 712 -5.07 -0.28 19.42
CA THR A 712 -6.11 -0.45 18.39
C THR A 712 -7.14 0.68 18.51
N ARG A 713 -7.29 1.45 17.43
CA ARG A 713 -8.50 2.23 17.14
C ARG A 713 -9.25 1.53 16.00
N MET A 714 -10.54 1.80 15.86
CA MET A 714 -11.38 1.22 14.82
C MET A 714 -12.15 2.34 14.10
N VAL A 715 -12.28 2.21 12.77
CA VAL A 715 -13.18 3.04 11.95
C VAL A 715 -14.63 2.59 12.19
N SER A 716 -15.60 3.48 11.99
CA SER A 716 -17.03 3.15 11.97
C SER A 716 -17.76 4.09 11.01
N GLY A 717 -18.84 3.61 10.38
CA GLY A 717 -19.69 4.31 9.43
C GLY A 717 -19.09 4.48 8.02
N ALA A 718 -17.76 4.44 7.89
CA ALA A 718 -17.08 4.73 6.63
C ALA A 718 -17.38 3.71 5.51
N TYR A 719 -17.66 2.45 5.85
CA TYR A 719 -18.05 1.44 4.87
C TYR A 719 -19.50 1.65 4.42
N ARG A 720 -20.44 1.72 5.38
CA ARG A 720 -21.88 1.87 5.08
C ARG A 720 -22.24 3.19 4.41
N ASN A 721 -21.58 4.29 4.78
CA ASN A 721 -21.85 5.61 4.19
C ASN A 721 -21.41 5.70 2.72
N GLU A 722 -20.32 5.03 2.34
CA GLU A 722 -19.84 4.98 0.96
C GLU A 722 -20.62 3.96 0.11
N PHE A 723 -21.10 2.87 0.73
CA PHE A 723 -21.96 1.88 0.06
C PHE A 723 -23.33 2.49 -0.31
N GLY A 724 -23.87 3.35 0.55
CA GLY A 724 -25.16 4.02 0.35
C GLY A 724 -26.36 3.11 0.59
N GLU A 725 -27.53 3.53 0.09
CA GLU A 725 -28.78 2.79 0.22
C GLU A 725 -28.82 1.60 -0.75
N HIS A 726 -28.72 0.37 -0.21
CA HIS A 726 -28.77 -0.86 -1.00
C HIS A 726 -29.56 -1.97 -0.28
N GLU A 727 -30.36 -2.74 -1.04
CA GLU A 727 -31.25 -3.79 -0.51
C GLU A 727 -30.48 -4.85 0.30
N GLU A 728 -29.27 -5.20 -0.13
CA GLU A 728 -28.43 -6.20 0.52
C GLU A 728 -27.89 -5.76 1.90
N ILE A 729 -27.57 -4.46 2.05
CA ILE A 729 -27.14 -3.88 3.33
C ILE A 729 -28.33 -3.89 4.31
N ALA A 730 -29.52 -3.54 3.83
CA ALA A 730 -30.75 -3.62 4.62
C ALA A 730 -31.06 -5.08 5.04
N LEU A 731 -30.96 -6.03 4.11
CA LEU A 731 -31.20 -7.46 4.37
C LEU A 731 -30.23 -8.04 5.42
N ALA A 732 -28.93 -7.74 5.31
CA ALA A 732 -27.93 -8.21 6.26
C ALA A 732 -28.17 -7.61 7.67
N HIS A 733 -28.45 -6.32 7.74
CA HIS A 733 -28.80 -5.61 8.98
C HIS A 733 -30.09 -6.15 9.62
N ASP A 734 -31.14 -6.40 8.83
CA ASP A 734 -32.40 -6.94 9.34
C ASP A 734 -32.28 -8.39 9.82
N ARG A 735 -31.40 -9.20 9.19
CA ARG A 735 -31.02 -10.52 9.72
C ARG A 735 -30.33 -10.41 11.08
N VAL A 736 -29.38 -9.48 11.25
CA VAL A 736 -28.75 -9.20 12.55
C VAL A 736 -29.77 -8.74 13.60
N LEU A 737 -30.74 -7.91 13.22
CA LEU A 737 -31.85 -7.52 14.11
C LEU A 737 -32.82 -8.67 14.45
N GLN A 738 -32.94 -9.69 13.59
CA GLN A 738 -33.70 -10.92 13.89
C GLN A 738 -32.93 -11.80 14.89
N PHE A 739 -31.63 -12.04 14.66
CA PHE A 739 -30.75 -12.75 15.60
C PHE A 739 -30.83 -12.13 17.00
N LYS A 740 -30.69 -10.79 17.10
CA LYS A 740 -30.76 -10.07 18.38
C LYS A 740 -32.08 -10.28 19.14
N LYS A 741 -33.20 -10.49 18.42
CA LYS A 741 -34.52 -10.75 19.03
C LYS A 741 -34.68 -12.19 19.52
N HIS A 742 -34.00 -13.15 18.91
CA HIS A 742 -34.04 -14.56 19.32
C HIS A 742 -33.03 -14.89 20.41
N GLU A 743 -31.79 -14.38 20.29
CA GLU A 743 -30.67 -14.70 21.18
C GLU A 743 -30.46 -13.66 22.30
N GLY A 744 -31.22 -12.56 22.30
CA GLY A 744 -31.15 -11.50 23.31
C GLY A 744 -29.91 -10.60 23.25
N ARG A 745 -28.91 -10.95 22.43
CA ARG A 745 -27.67 -10.19 22.20
C ARG A 745 -27.33 -10.11 20.71
N ASN A 746 -26.46 -9.17 20.34
CA ASN A 746 -25.92 -9.11 18.98
C ASN A 746 -25.09 -10.37 18.67
N PRO A 747 -24.95 -10.76 17.39
CA PRO A 747 -23.92 -11.71 16.99
C PRO A 747 -22.56 -11.10 17.28
N ARG A 748 -21.68 -11.88 17.94
CA ARG A 748 -20.39 -11.41 18.48
C ARG A 748 -19.22 -12.13 17.83
N LEU A 749 -18.28 -11.36 17.27
CA LEU A 749 -17.16 -11.84 16.45
C LEU A 749 -15.83 -11.28 16.98
N LEU A 750 -14.88 -12.16 17.30
CA LEU A 750 -13.47 -11.77 17.48
C LEU A 750 -12.74 -11.87 16.13
N VAL A 751 -12.34 -10.75 15.55
CA VAL A 751 -11.45 -10.74 14.38
C VAL A 751 -10.00 -10.82 14.87
N ALA A 752 -9.31 -11.92 14.56
CA ALA A 752 -8.01 -12.27 15.13
C ALA A 752 -6.88 -12.32 14.11
N LYS A 753 -5.67 -11.99 14.56
CA LYS A 753 -4.39 -12.20 13.88
C LYS A 753 -3.54 -13.16 14.72
N MET A 754 -2.95 -14.18 14.09
CA MET A 754 -2.10 -15.16 14.76
C MET A 754 -0.72 -15.27 14.09
N GLY A 755 0.29 -15.67 14.84
CA GLY A 755 1.68 -15.71 14.36
C GLY A 755 2.24 -14.30 14.18
N GLN A 756 3.27 -14.14 13.35
CA GLN A 756 3.90 -12.83 13.12
C GLN A 756 3.24 -12.00 12.00
N ASP A 757 2.07 -12.44 11.50
CA ASP A 757 1.35 -11.82 10.37
C ASP A 757 0.82 -10.40 10.69
N GLY A 758 1.54 -9.39 10.20
CA GLY A 758 1.22 -7.98 10.35
C GLY A 758 0.13 -7.42 9.44
N HIS A 759 -0.42 -8.18 8.50
CA HIS A 759 -1.40 -7.67 7.52
C HIS A 759 -2.78 -7.43 8.17
N ASP A 760 -3.10 -6.17 8.51
CA ASP A 760 -4.31 -5.79 9.25
C ASP A 760 -5.45 -5.21 8.40
N ARG A 761 -5.19 -4.77 7.16
CA ARG A 761 -6.19 -4.15 6.26
C ARG A 761 -7.48 -4.99 6.13
N GLY A 762 -7.36 -6.25 5.71
CA GLY A 762 -8.53 -7.13 5.50
C GLY A 762 -9.30 -7.37 6.80
N ALA A 763 -8.59 -7.66 7.89
CA ALA A 763 -9.18 -7.83 9.23
C ALA A 763 -9.98 -6.58 9.66
N LYS A 764 -9.45 -5.38 9.44
CA LYS A 764 -10.08 -4.13 9.86
C LYS A 764 -11.23 -3.68 8.98
N VAL A 765 -11.13 -3.90 7.66
CA VAL A 765 -12.23 -3.69 6.72
C VAL A 765 -13.40 -4.61 7.04
N ILE A 766 -13.13 -5.89 7.35
CA ILE A 766 -14.15 -6.81 7.88
C ILE A 766 -14.71 -6.31 9.23
N ALA A 767 -13.86 -5.88 10.16
CA ALA A 767 -14.31 -5.42 11.47
C ALA A 767 -15.25 -4.19 11.41
N THR A 768 -14.88 -3.13 10.67
CA THR A 768 -15.77 -1.96 10.51
C THR A 768 -17.01 -2.31 9.70
N GLY A 769 -16.92 -3.18 8.69
CA GLY A 769 -18.06 -3.57 7.86
C GLY A 769 -19.10 -4.41 8.64
N PHE A 770 -18.65 -5.35 9.47
CA PHE A 770 -19.53 -6.15 10.33
C PHE A 770 -20.14 -5.29 11.46
N ALA A 771 -19.38 -4.35 12.04
CA ALA A 771 -19.89 -3.39 13.02
C ALA A 771 -20.96 -2.45 12.42
N ASP A 772 -20.74 -1.93 11.20
CA ASP A 772 -21.70 -1.10 10.47
C ASP A 772 -23.02 -1.85 10.12
N LEU A 773 -22.97 -3.18 10.07
CA LEU A 773 -24.11 -4.09 9.89
C LEU A 773 -24.76 -4.53 11.23
N GLY A 774 -24.16 -4.20 12.38
CA GLY A 774 -24.73 -4.39 13.72
C GLY A 774 -24.17 -5.56 14.55
N PHE A 775 -23.06 -6.18 14.12
CA PHE A 775 -22.34 -7.15 14.96
C PHE A 775 -21.63 -6.45 16.13
N ASP A 776 -21.50 -7.14 17.26
CA ASP A 776 -20.54 -6.78 18.30
C ASP A 776 -19.17 -7.33 17.87
N VAL A 777 -18.23 -6.44 17.51
CA VAL A 777 -16.92 -6.86 16.98
C VAL A 777 -15.79 -6.52 17.94
N ASP A 778 -15.06 -7.55 18.37
CA ASP A 778 -13.78 -7.41 19.05
C ASP A 778 -12.64 -7.55 18.03
N VAL A 779 -11.61 -6.71 18.14
CA VAL A 779 -10.41 -6.78 17.29
C VAL A 779 -9.23 -7.26 18.14
N GLY A 780 -8.71 -8.44 17.81
CA GLY A 780 -7.55 -9.03 18.45
C GLY A 780 -6.28 -8.19 18.25
N PRO A 781 -5.42 -8.04 19.28
CA PRO A 781 -4.07 -7.52 19.11
C PRO A 781 -3.26 -8.26 18.05
N LEU A 782 -2.25 -7.59 17.50
CA LEU A 782 -1.27 -8.25 16.63
C LEU A 782 -0.37 -9.21 17.44
N PHE A 783 0.15 -10.23 16.76
CA PHE A 783 1.16 -11.17 17.27
C PHE A 783 0.72 -12.11 18.40
N GLN A 784 -0.59 -12.36 18.52
CA GLN A 784 -1.11 -13.36 19.45
C GLN A 784 -0.75 -14.79 19.01
N THR A 785 -0.46 -15.65 19.98
CA THR A 785 -0.46 -17.11 19.81
C THR A 785 -1.89 -17.64 19.74
N PRO A 786 -2.12 -18.86 19.22
CA PRO A 786 -3.44 -19.48 19.21
C PRO A 786 -4.08 -19.61 20.60
N LEU A 787 -3.28 -19.80 21.66
CA LEU A 787 -3.74 -19.79 23.05
C LEU A 787 -4.18 -18.40 23.53
N GLU A 788 -3.44 -17.34 23.19
CA GLU A 788 -3.80 -15.96 23.53
C GLU A 788 -5.08 -15.51 22.82
N VAL A 789 -5.32 -15.98 21.58
CA VAL A 789 -6.60 -15.78 20.87
C VAL A 789 -7.74 -16.61 21.48
N ALA A 790 -7.49 -17.89 21.80
CA ALA A 790 -8.49 -18.76 22.42
C ALA A 790 -8.97 -18.19 23.77
N GLN A 791 -8.05 -17.73 24.62
CA GLN A 791 -8.39 -17.10 25.90
C GLN A 791 -9.24 -15.84 25.69
N GLN A 792 -8.85 -14.94 24.79
CA GLN A 792 -9.62 -13.73 24.48
C GLN A 792 -11.03 -14.05 23.96
N ALA A 793 -11.18 -15.08 23.12
CA ALA A 793 -12.48 -15.52 22.59
C ALA A 793 -13.41 -16.02 23.70
N VAL A 794 -12.87 -16.76 24.67
CA VAL A 794 -13.60 -17.27 25.84
C VAL A 794 -13.95 -16.15 26.82
N ASP A 795 -13.00 -15.26 27.14
CA ASP A 795 -13.20 -14.14 28.07
C ASP A 795 -14.24 -13.13 27.56
N ALA A 796 -14.35 -12.96 26.24
CA ALA A 796 -15.36 -12.11 25.60
C ALA A 796 -16.69 -12.83 25.30
N ASP A 797 -16.78 -14.14 25.50
CA ASP A 797 -17.90 -14.99 25.10
C ASP A 797 -18.42 -14.70 23.67
N VAL A 798 -17.50 -14.76 22.70
CA VAL A 798 -17.82 -14.57 21.28
C VAL A 798 -18.52 -15.80 20.72
N HIS A 799 -19.38 -15.61 19.71
CA HIS A 799 -19.99 -16.72 18.98
C HIS A 799 -19.02 -17.29 17.94
N CYS A 800 -18.09 -16.46 17.45
CA CYS A 800 -17.17 -16.82 16.39
C CYS A 800 -15.81 -16.12 16.54
N VAL A 801 -14.74 -16.81 16.16
CA VAL A 801 -13.42 -16.24 15.90
C VAL A 801 -13.16 -16.23 14.39
N GLY A 802 -12.99 -15.04 13.83
CA GLY A 802 -12.59 -14.83 12.44
C GLY A 802 -11.08 -14.66 12.32
N VAL A 803 -10.39 -15.73 11.91
CA VAL A 803 -8.94 -15.71 11.70
C VAL A 803 -8.62 -15.07 10.35
N SER A 804 -7.98 -13.89 10.37
CA SER A 804 -7.45 -13.27 9.15
C SER A 804 -5.99 -13.66 8.95
N THR A 805 -5.69 -14.40 7.88
CA THR A 805 -4.37 -14.99 7.63
C THR A 805 -3.90 -14.72 6.19
N LEU A 806 -2.72 -14.10 6.08
CA LEU A 806 -2.09 -13.71 4.81
C LEU A 806 -0.62 -14.13 4.73
N ALA A 807 -0.06 -14.68 5.82
CA ALA A 807 1.32 -15.19 5.89
C ALA A 807 1.43 -16.73 5.76
N ALA A 808 0.40 -17.39 5.21
CA ALA A 808 0.33 -18.84 4.96
C ALA A 808 0.51 -19.78 6.19
N GLY A 809 0.55 -19.25 7.42
CA GLY A 809 0.62 -20.02 8.67
C GLY A 809 -0.69 -20.77 9.05
N HIS A 810 -1.74 -20.69 8.23
CA HIS A 810 -3.08 -21.25 8.52
C HIS A 810 -3.06 -22.75 8.80
N LYS A 811 -2.21 -23.51 8.09
CA LYS A 811 -2.12 -24.97 8.25
C LYS A 811 -1.59 -25.41 9.63
N THR A 812 -1.00 -24.50 10.41
CA THR A 812 -0.47 -24.78 11.74
C THR A 812 -1.26 -24.05 12.83
N LEU A 813 -1.46 -22.74 12.67
CA LEU A 813 -2.04 -21.89 13.72
C LEU A 813 -3.55 -22.09 13.92
N VAL A 814 -4.30 -22.46 12.88
CA VAL A 814 -5.76 -22.67 12.97
C VAL A 814 -6.12 -24.00 13.66
N PRO A 815 -5.48 -25.15 13.33
CA PRO A 815 -5.65 -26.38 14.12
C PRO A 815 -5.28 -26.20 15.60
N GLU A 816 -4.24 -25.40 15.91
CA GLU A 816 -3.88 -25.08 17.30
C GLU A 816 -4.97 -24.24 17.99
N LEU A 817 -5.52 -23.21 17.35
CA LEU A 817 -6.62 -22.40 17.91
C LEU A 817 -7.83 -23.28 18.28
N ILE A 818 -8.23 -24.16 17.35
CA ILE A 818 -9.37 -25.08 17.56
C ILE A 818 -9.08 -26.08 18.70
N LYS A 819 -7.82 -26.50 18.87
CA LYS A 819 -7.38 -27.35 19.98
C LYS A 819 -7.41 -26.62 21.32
N GLU A 820 -6.91 -25.38 21.41
CA GLU A 820 -6.93 -24.62 22.65
C GLU A 820 -8.34 -24.16 23.05
N LEU A 821 -9.22 -23.85 22.10
CA LEU A 821 -10.67 -23.64 22.37
C LEU A 821 -11.33 -24.88 23.00
N ARG A 822 -10.95 -26.09 22.56
CA ARG A 822 -11.39 -27.35 23.19
C ARG A 822 -10.80 -27.53 24.59
N HIS A 823 -9.53 -27.19 24.81
CA HIS A 823 -8.91 -27.24 26.15
C HIS A 823 -9.56 -26.27 27.14
N LEU A 824 -9.96 -25.07 26.69
CA LEU A 824 -10.70 -24.08 27.48
C LEU A 824 -12.20 -24.42 27.63
N ASN A 825 -12.63 -25.62 27.24
CA ASN A 825 -14.01 -26.12 27.33
C ASN A 825 -15.04 -25.27 26.56
N ARG A 826 -14.61 -24.61 25.48
CA ARG A 826 -15.49 -23.86 24.56
C ARG A 826 -15.39 -24.35 23.10
N PRO A 827 -15.69 -25.64 22.83
CA PRO A 827 -15.70 -26.21 21.48
C PRO A 827 -16.88 -25.72 20.62
N ASP A 828 -17.82 -24.98 21.21
CA ASP A 828 -18.98 -24.36 20.58
C ASP A 828 -18.65 -23.06 19.82
N ILE A 829 -17.55 -22.40 20.16
CA ILE A 829 -17.10 -21.16 19.51
C ILE A 829 -16.66 -21.48 18.08
N MET A 830 -17.37 -20.92 17.10
CA MET A 830 -17.15 -21.20 15.68
C MET A 830 -15.83 -20.58 15.20
N VAL A 831 -15.00 -21.32 14.46
CA VAL A 831 -13.82 -20.76 13.78
C VAL A 831 -14.08 -20.61 12.29
N ILE A 832 -13.87 -19.41 11.76
CA ILE A 832 -13.86 -19.11 10.32
C ILE A 832 -12.49 -18.56 9.92
N CYS A 833 -12.12 -18.70 8.65
CA CYS A 833 -10.84 -18.21 8.15
C CYS A 833 -11.04 -17.31 6.93
N GLY A 834 -10.13 -16.36 6.72
CA GLY A 834 -10.12 -15.55 5.50
C GLY A 834 -8.80 -14.83 5.26
N GLY A 835 -8.61 -14.37 4.02
CA GLY A 835 -7.31 -13.90 3.51
C GLY A 835 -6.73 -14.88 2.49
N VAL A 836 -5.41 -14.84 2.30
CA VAL A 836 -4.72 -15.61 1.25
C VAL A 836 -4.57 -17.07 1.70
N ILE A 837 -5.54 -17.89 1.31
CA ILE A 837 -5.60 -19.32 1.59
C ILE A 837 -5.78 -20.02 0.23
N PRO A 838 -4.80 -20.82 -0.24
CA PRO A 838 -4.93 -21.56 -1.49
C PRO A 838 -6.12 -22.54 -1.45
N PRO A 839 -6.96 -22.66 -2.51
CA PRO A 839 -8.11 -23.56 -2.54
C PRO A 839 -7.82 -25.03 -2.18
N GLN A 840 -6.61 -25.50 -2.50
CA GLN A 840 -6.10 -26.84 -2.17
C GLN A 840 -5.97 -27.12 -0.66
N ASP A 841 -5.94 -26.09 0.20
CA ASP A 841 -5.89 -26.24 1.66
C ASP A 841 -7.27 -26.26 2.33
N TYR A 842 -8.36 -26.02 1.58
CA TYR A 842 -9.69 -25.84 2.15
C TYR A 842 -10.19 -27.12 2.86
N GLU A 843 -10.02 -28.29 2.23
CA GLU A 843 -10.42 -29.57 2.83
C GLU A 843 -9.66 -29.88 4.13
N PHE A 844 -8.37 -29.49 4.21
CA PHE A 844 -7.57 -29.60 5.43
C PHE A 844 -8.11 -28.69 6.55
N LEU A 845 -8.51 -27.46 6.23
CA LEU A 845 -9.08 -26.52 7.21
C LEU A 845 -10.48 -26.97 7.68
N TYR A 846 -11.35 -27.39 6.76
CA TYR A 846 -12.67 -27.93 7.12
C TYR A 846 -12.56 -29.19 8.00
N SER A 847 -11.68 -30.13 7.65
CA SER A 847 -11.45 -31.34 8.47
C SER A 847 -10.75 -31.06 9.82
N SER A 848 -10.02 -29.95 9.94
CA SER A 848 -9.50 -29.45 11.22
C SER A 848 -10.59 -28.87 12.14
N GLY A 849 -11.71 -28.40 11.57
CA GLY A 849 -12.86 -27.84 12.28
C GLY A 849 -13.24 -26.40 11.92
N VAL A 850 -12.65 -25.83 10.86
CA VAL A 850 -13.09 -24.53 10.31
C VAL A 850 -14.49 -24.67 9.72
N SER A 851 -15.36 -23.68 9.92
CA SER A 851 -16.75 -23.70 9.46
C SER A 851 -17.00 -22.97 8.14
N CYS A 852 -16.26 -21.88 7.88
CA CYS A 852 -16.34 -21.08 6.64
C CYS A 852 -14.95 -20.57 6.25
N ILE A 853 -14.69 -20.43 4.94
CA ILE A 853 -13.44 -19.90 4.39
C ILE A 853 -13.78 -18.79 3.38
N PHE A 854 -13.20 -17.60 3.58
CA PHE A 854 -13.48 -16.38 2.82
C PHE A 854 -12.21 -15.83 2.14
N GLY A 855 -12.05 -16.15 0.85
CA GLY A 855 -10.89 -15.73 0.03
C GLY A 855 -10.96 -14.27 -0.47
N PRO A 856 -9.89 -13.79 -1.13
CA PRO A 856 -9.89 -12.56 -1.91
C PRO A 856 -11.15 -12.35 -2.76
N GLY A 857 -11.69 -11.13 -2.77
CA GLY A 857 -12.92 -10.79 -3.51
C GLY A 857 -14.24 -11.13 -2.80
N THR A 858 -14.20 -11.71 -1.58
CA THR A 858 -15.40 -11.89 -0.74
C THR A 858 -16.04 -10.53 -0.42
N ARG A 859 -17.35 -10.39 -0.70
CA ARG A 859 -18.14 -9.19 -0.39
C ARG A 859 -18.63 -9.23 1.08
N ILE A 860 -18.50 -8.12 1.82
CA ILE A 860 -18.81 -8.07 3.26
C ILE A 860 -20.27 -8.44 3.59
N PRO A 861 -21.31 -7.93 2.88
CA PRO A 861 -22.70 -8.18 3.26
C PRO A 861 -23.09 -9.66 3.10
N GLN A 862 -22.59 -10.31 2.04
CA GLN A 862 -22.71 -11.75 1.84
C GLN A 862 -22.04 -12.52 3.00
N ALA A 863 -20.77 -12.22 3.31
CA ALA A 863 -20.05 -12.90 4.39
C ALA A 863 -20.73 -12.73 5.75
N ALA A 864 -21.26 -11.53 6.05
CA ALA A 864 -22.00 -11.27 7.28
C ALA A 864 -23.26 -12.16 7.41
N VAL A 865 -24.01 -12.35 6.31
CA VAL A 865 -25.15 -13.26 6.28
C VAL A 865 -24.71 -14.72 6.42
N GLU A 866 -23.68 -15.17 5.71
CA GLU A 866 -23.19 -16.56 5.77
C GLU A 866 -22.61 -16.95 7.14
N VAL A 867 -21.92 -16.02 7.82
CA VAL A 867 -21.45 -16.19 9.20
C VAL A 867 -22.63 -16.29 10.16
N LEU A 868 -23.64 -15.42 10.03
CA LEU A 868 -24.83 -15.45 10.89
C LEU A 868 -25.62 -16.76 10.71
N ASP A 869 -25.85 -17.16 9.46
CA ASP A 869 -26.46 -18.43 9.06
C ASP A 869 -25.75 -19.64 9.70
N SER A 870 -24.43 -19.55 9.93
CA SER A 870 -23.60 -20.62 10.47
C SER A 870 -23.59 -20.61 12.01
N ILE A 871 -23.63 -19.44 12.64
CA ILE A 871 -23.85 -19.30 14.09
C ILE A 871 -25.23 -19.84 14.48
N GLU A 872 -26.29 -19.45 13.77
CA GLU A 872 -27.67 -19.92 14.02
C GLU A 872 -27.76 -21.45 13.94
N LYS A 873 -27.18 -22.08 12.91
CA LYS A 873 -27.11 -23.56 12.77
C LYS A 873 -26.27 -24.24 13.84
N SER A 874 -25.30 -23.55 14.45
CA SER A 874 -24.52 -24.07 15.59
C SER A 874 -25.35 -24.05 16.88
N LEU A 875 -26.01 -22.92 17.15
CA LEU A 875 -26.89 -22.74 18.31
C LEU A 875 -28.09 -23.69 18.27
N GLU A 876 -28.70 -23.92 17.10
CA GLU A 876 -29.76 -24.92 16.91
C GLU A 876 -29.31 -26.35 17.24
N LYS A 877 -28.11 -26.77 16.80
CA LYS A 877 -27.55 -28.09 17.12
C LYS A 877 -27.29 -28.23 18.62
N ASN A 878 -26.74 -27.21 19.26
CA ASN A 878 -26.48 -27.22 20.69
C ASN A 878 -27.81 -27.32 21.48
N ARG A 879 -28.86 -26.61 21.06
CA ARG A 879 -30.23 -26.72 21.61
C ARG A 879 -30.89 -28.08 21.37
N GLN A 880 -30.44 -28.87 20.39
CA GLN A 880 -30.93 -30.23 20.12
C GLN A 880 -30.11 -31.31 20.84
N ALA A 881 -28.97 -30.96 21.42
CA ALA A 881 -28.07 -31.85 22.16
C ALA A 881 -28.19 -31.71 23.70
N MET A 882 -29.00 -30.75 24.17
CA MET A 882 -29.35 -30.50 25.58
C MET A 882 -30.75 -31.02 25.91
#